data_AF-A0A5P1ERX8-F1
#
_entry.id   AF-A0A5P1ERX8-F1
#
_cell.length_a   1.000
_cell.length_b   1.000
_cell.length_c   1.000
_cell.angle_alpha   90.00
_cell.angle_beta   90.00
_cell.angle_gamma   90.00
#
_symmetry.space_group_name_H-M   'P 1'
#
loop_
_entity.id
_entity.type
_entity.pdbx_description
1 polymer ?
#
loop_
_entity_poly.entity_id
_entity_poly.type
_entity_poly.pdbx_seq_one_letter_code
_entity_poly.pdbx_strand_id
1 'polypeptide(L)'
;METLGVRVLEDHGICPEAKWYWIGVGALLGYIFLNSLFTVPLTYLSPYGKAQQAMSEETLKEKNANTTGEISEPSSRENNPNIKKGMVLPFAPLSVTFEDIRYSVDMPQEMKAQNGDQARLELLKFVSGSFRPGVLTALMGVSGAGKTTLLDVLAGRKTGGYIEGNICINGYPKKQETFARVSGYCEQNDIHSPHVTVYESLVYSSWLRLPPEVNSETRKMFIEEVMELVELKPLREALVGLPGVNGLSTEQRKRLNIAVELVANPSIIFMDEPTSGLHARAAAIVMRTMRNTVDTGRTVVCTIHQPSINIFEAFDEGNHTCNLQDLRSKSEHQLSSFLHGHFSSSLNLGYHPLQLQLRSKKSLHNYLKLFAKLQENDDPKSNDWKPCKETLHAATHEFESNPSSQKSSSSPSTLNSQLDEDSKCQSIAKEDLCQYPFDYELYLDKLKAVLLHVLAAGQWNAPRLKMCDRKYLVSSTNLIHYLALRSLDVQQLTDGLSSIGLMNLDGVNSHVLASINSCISLLVKQAPKYCSAELNVLDASFGVTCEENQKVMETGLMRKRASMHATELLGTVCNKKEVHIMVTVGKEAIAKQQLLPDLLKAGADIIRINSAHDDSSVWSEIIRQAKHSSQMLEKPCRILMDLAGPKLRTGFLNKGPSVMKISPKKDVSGNVIVPAQVWLSYSGCDPPSHISPEAVLYVESERFLHKLEVGSIIRFVDARGKNRSLKVCKKHSVFAGYGYTVEVSRTAYIASGTRLRIERKKGKDSVGRIVNVPSTEQFIRLRVGDLLTIYRDSCSSISNIGSSSSLALKITCDSGRLFDSVKPGEPIAFDDGKIWGVIRGVNSSEIVVSITHARPNGSKLGSGKSINIPESSMQFEGLTSKDLQDLEFVASNADMVGISFIRNTSDIDIVMQELARKKLHNLGVVLKIETRDAFEKLPLLLLQAMRFPNPLGVMIARGDLAVECGWDQMASIQEEILSICAAAHIPVIWATQVMESLVGHQCMDLS
;
A
#
# COMPACT_ATOMS: atom_id res chain seq x y z
N MET A 1 -74.74 -17.41 -14.20
CA MET A 1 -74.00 -16.16 -13.91
C MET A 1 -72.80 -16.55 -13.08
N GLU A 2 -71.61 -16.51 -13.68
CA GLU A 2 -70.36 -16.68 -12.93
C GLU A 2 -70.22 -15.51 -11.96
N THR A 3 -69.79 -15.79 -10.73
CA THR A 3 -69.57 -14.76 -9.73
C THR A 3 -68.37 -13.92 -10.14
N LEU A 4 -68.39 -12.62 -9.84
CA LEU A 4 -67.35 -11.65 -10.19
C LEU A 4 -65.94 -12.14 -9.79
N GLY A 5 -65.84 -12.89 -8.68
CA GLY A 5 -64.58 -13.46 -8.21
C GLY A 5 -63.97 -14.52 -9.14
N VAL A 6 -64.79 -15.34 -9.82
CA VAL A 6 -64.28 -16.37 -10.76
C VAL A 6 -63.70 -15.71 -12.01
N ARG A 7 -64.37 -14.67 -12.54
CA ARG A 7 -63.84 -13.90 -13.68
C ARG A 7 -62.53 -13.19 -13.37
N VAL A 8 -62.39 -12.62 -12.17
CA VAL A 8 -61.14 -11.96 -11.77
C VAL A 8 -59.98 -12.96 -11.68
N LEU A 9 -60.25 -14.18 -11.20
CA LEU A 9 -59.23 -15.24 -11.12
C LEU A 9 -58.81 -15.74 -12.50
N GLU A 10 -59.76 -15.93 -13.42
CA GLU A 10 -59.47 -16.34 -14.80
C GLU A 10 -58.69 -15.27 -15.58
N ASP A 11 -59.00 -13.97 -15.39
CA ASP A 11 -58.32 -12.85 -16.04
C ASP A 11 -56.85 -12.70 -15.57
N HIS A 12 -56.54 -13.17 -14.36
CA HIS A 12 -55.17 -13.26 -13.83
C HIS A 12 -54.49 -14.62 -14.11
N GLY A 13 -55.12 -15.49 -14.91
CA GLY A 13 -54.57 -16.80 -15.29
C GLY A 13 -54.59 -17.85 -14.18
N ILE A 14 -55.38 -17.65 -13.12
CA ILE A 14 -55.46 -18.53 -11.96
C ILE A 14 -56.66 -19.47 -12.12
N CYS A 15 -56.39 -20.77 -12.25
CA CYS A 15 -57.43 -21.79 -12.47
C CYS A 15 -58.35 -21.91 -11.23
N PRO A 16 -59.66 -21.67 -11.33
CA PRO A 16 -60.60 -21.61 -10.19
C PRO A 16 -61.00 -22.99 -9.63
N GLU A 17 -60.49 -24.07 -10.22
CA GLU A 17 -60.88 -25.43 -9.89
C GLU A 17 -60.22 -25.89 -8.58
N ALA A 18 -61.01 -26.38 -7.61
CA ALA A 18 -60.53 -26.75 -6.27
C ALA A 18 -59.35 -27.74 -6.23
N LYS A 19 -59.14 -28.52 -7.31
CA LYS A 19 -57.99 -29.43 -7.46
C LYS A 19 -56.64 -28.69 -7.40
N TRP A 20 -56.54 -27.47 -7.92
CA TRP A 20 -55.30 -26.69 -7.95
C TRP A 20 -54.87 -26.21 -6.57
N TYR A 21 -55.84 -25.90 -5.69
CA TYR A 21 -55.59 -25.58 -4.30
C TYR A 21 -54.91 -26.75 -3.58
N TRP A 22 -55.43 -27.96 -3.73
CA TRP A 22 -54.87 -29.16 -3.11
C TRP A 22 -53.53 -29.58 -3.70
N ILE A 23 -53.32 -29.39 -5.00
CA ILE A 23 -51.99 -29.57 -5.64
C ILE A 23 -50.99 -28.58 -5.05
N GLY A 24 -51.38 -27.31 -4.86
CA GLY A 24 -50.55 -26.29 -4.21
C GLY A 24 -50.17 -26.66 -2.77
N VAL A 25 -51.12 -27.14 -1.97
CA VAL A 25 -50.87 -27.62 -0.60
C VAL A 25 -49.92 -28.82 -0.60
N GLY A 26 -50.13 -29.78 -1.51
CA GLY A 26 -49.25 -30.94 -1.66
C GLY A 26 -47.82 -30.56 -2.06
N ALA A 27 -47.66 -29.62 -3.00
CA ALA A 27 -46.37 -29.09 -3.40
C ALA A 27 -45.68 -28.35 -2.24
N LEU A 28 -46.42 -27.59 -1.44
CA LEU A 28 -45.89 -26.88 -0.28
C LEU A 28 -45.39 -27.86 0.80
N LEU A 29 -46.15 -28.91 1.09
CA LEU A 29 -45.76 -29.95 2.03
C LEU A 29 -44.54 -30.74 1.53
N GLY A 30 -44.49 -31.06 0.24
CA GLY A 30 -43.33 -31.66 -0.40
C GLY A 30 -42.08 -30.77 -0.31
N TYR A 31 -42.23 -29.47 -0.52
CA TYR A 31 -41.16 -28.49 -0.39
C TYR A 31 -40.64 -28.36 1.05
N ILE A 32 -41.54 -28.36 2.04
CA ILE A 32 -41.17 -28.35 3.47
C ILE A 32 -40.45 -29.64 3.85
N PHE A 33 -40.93 -30.79 3.39
CA PHE A 33 -40.31 -32.08 3.64
C PHE A 33 -38.91 -32.16 3.03
N LEU A 34 -38.75 -31.74 1.76
CA LEU A 34 -37.47 -31.72 1.06
C LEU A 34 -36.46 -30.82 1.80
N ASN A 35 -36.85 -29.61 2.18
CA ASN A 35 -35.98 -28.70 2.94
C ASN A 35 -35.61 -29.26 4.32
N SER A 36 -36.55 -29.91 5.00
CA SER A 36 -36.26 -30.58 6.28
C SER A 36 -35.24 -31.72 6.11
N LEU A 37 -35.32 -32.46 5.00
CA LEU A 37 -34.40 -33.54 4.66
C LEU A 37 -32.96 -33.05 4.39
N PHE A 38 -32.77 -31.81 3.94
CA PHE A 38 -31.45 -31.18 3.79
C PHE A 38 -30.95 -30.53 5.08
N THR A 39 -31.86 -29.96 5.87
CA THR A 39 -31.51 -29.24 7.11
C THR A 39 -31.03 -30.20 8.18
N VAL A 40 -31.65 -31.38 8.32
CA VAL A 40 -31.28 -32.38 9.35
C VAL A 40 -29.84 -32.89 9.16
N PRO A 41 -29.39 -33.34 7.96
CA PRO A 41 -28.00 -33.69 7.72
C PRO A 41 -27.04 -32.52 7.95
N LEU A 42 -27.36 -31.30 7.50
CA LEU A 42 -26.50 -30.12 7.71
C LEU A 42 -26.36 -29.72 9.19
N THR A 43 -27.34 -30.06 10.03
CA THR A 43 -27.31 -29.76 11.48
C THR A 43 -26.52 -30.83 12.26
N TYR A 44 -26.50 -32.08 11.78
CA TYR A 44 -25.84 -33.21 12.45
C TYR A 44 -24.48 -33.61 11.85
N LEU A 45 -24.21 -33.24 10.59
CA LEU A 45 -22.90 -33.39 9.97
C LEU A 45 -22.09 -32.12 10.26
N SER A 46 -21.05 -32.27 11.07
CA SER A 46 -20.10 -31.19 11.32
C SER A 46 -19.54 -30.64 9.98
N PRO A 47 -19.43 -29.31 9.79
CA PRO A 47 -18.82 -28.75 8.60
C PRO A 47 -17.39 -29.30 8.43
N TYR A 48 -16.99 -29.57 7.19
CA TYR A 48 -15.64 -30.02 6.82
C TYR A 48 -14.60 -28.95 7.18
N GLY A 49 -14.31 -28.83 8.47
CA GLY A 49 -13.31 -27.94 9.04
C GLY A 49 -11.95 -28.60 8.99
N LYS A 50 -11.38 -28.69 7.78
CA LYS A 50 -9.94 -28.81 7.49
C LYS A 50 -9.75 -28.97 5.98
N ALA A 51 -9.04 -28.04 5.36
CA ALA A 51 -8.31 -28.35 4.14
C ALA A 51 -7.15 -29.26 4.53
N GLN A 52 -7.34 -30.58 4.45
CA GLN A 52 -6.21 -31.47 4.28
C GLN A 52 -5.69 -31.25 2.86
N GLN A 53 -4.41 -30.93 2.72
CA GLN A 53 -3.72 -31.12 1.45
C GLN A 53 -3.83 -32.61 1.11
N ALA A 54 -4.77 -32.97 0.24
CA ALA A 54 -4.76 -34.27 -0.42
C ALA A 54 -3.51 -34.27 -1.30
N MET A 55 -2.50 -35.04 -0.90
CA MET A 55 -1.35 -35.33 -1.73
C MET A 55 -1.85 -35.93 -3.05
N SER A 56 -1.36 -35.41 -4.19
CA SER A 56 -1.83 -35.92 -5.48
C SER A 56 -1.43 -37.39 -5.65
N GLU A 57 -2.29 -38.15 -6.33
CA GLU A 57 -2.06 -39.57 -6.63
C GLU A 57 -0.78 -39.77 -7.46
N GLU A 58 -0.35 -38.75 -8.21
CA GLU A 58 0.94 -38.72 -8.94
C GLU A 58 2.13 -38.63 -8.00
N THR A 59 2.07 -37.83 -6.91
CA THR A 59 3.15 -37.79 -5.91
C THR A 59 3.24 -39.08 -5.08
N LEU A 60 2.11 -39.77 -4.91
CA LEU A 60 2.05 -41.11 -4.29
C LEU A 60 2.62 -42.18 -5.24
N LYS A 61 2.38 -42.09 -6.55
CA LYS A 61 2.98 -42.99 -7.54
C LYS A 61 4.48 -42.77 -7.71
N GLU A 62 4.97 -41.53 -7.69
CA GLU A 62 6.41 -41.23 -7.67
C GLU A 62 7.10 -41.70 -6.37
N LYS A 63 6.43 -41.57 -5.21
CA LYS A 63 6.94 -42.13 -3.95
C LYS A 63 6.93 -43.66 -3.93
N ASN A 64 5.91 -44.30 -4.51
CA ASN A 64 5.83 -45.75 -4.56
C ASN A 64 6.84 -46.33 -5.57
N ALA A 65 7.06 -45.69 -6.72
CA ALA A 65 8.10 -46.06 -7.67
C ALA A 65 9.52 -45.94 -7.07
N ASN A 66 9.75 -44.91 -6.24
CA ASN A 66 10.99 -44.77 -5.48
C ASN A 66 11.13 -45.76 -4.30
N THR A 67 10.07 -46.50 -3.95
CA THR A 67 10.06 -47.49 -2.86
C THR A 67 10.18 -48.94 -3.37
N THR A 68 9.75 -49.25 -4.60
CA THR A 68 9.79 -50.62 -5.15
C THR A 68 10.99 -50.97 -6.03
N GLY A 69 11.86 -50.02 -6.38
CA GLY A 69 13.15 -50.35 -7.00
C GLY A 69 13.09 -51.09 -8.35
N GLU A 70 11.98 -50.99 -9.09
CA GLU A 70 11.92 -51.47 -10.47
C GLU A 70 12.32 -50.34 -11.43
N ILE A 71 13.54 -50.45 -11.94
CA ILE A 71 14.07 -49.64 -13.04
C ILE A 71 13.30 -50.06 -14.31
N SER A 72 12.38 -49.21 -14.76
CA SER A 72 11.86 -49.28 -16.13
C SER A 72 12.64 -48.27 -16.97
N GLU A 73 13.36 -48.77 -17.99
CA GLU A 73 14.14 -47.97 -18.93
C GLU A 73 13.25 -46.91 -19.63
N PRO A 74 13.75 -45.68 -19.84
CA PRO A 74 13.04 -44.71 -20.65
C PRO A 74 13.14 -45.12 -22.12
N SER A 75 12.05 -45.64 -22.67
CA SER A 75 11.91 -45.82 -24.11
C SER A 75 12.12 -44.48 -24.80
N SER A 76 13.14 -44.42 -25.65
CA SER A 76 13.48 -43.35 -26.57
C SER A 76 12.23 -42.82 -27.29
N ARG A 77 11.77 -41.62 -26.92
CA ARG A 77 10.94 -40.80 -27.80
C ARG A 77 11.85 -39.88 -28.59
N GLU A 78 11.89 -40.16 -29.89
CA GLU A 78 12.59 -39.39 -30.90
C GLU A 78 12.32 -37.89 -30.76
N ASN A 79 13.41 -37.12 -30.81
CA ASN A 79 13.37 -35.68 -31.00
C ASN A 79 12.69 -35.37 -32.33
N ASN A 80 11.43 -34.94 -32.27
CA ASN A 80 10.75 -34.33 -33.41
C ASN A 80 10.69 -32.80 -33.17
N PRO A 81 11.54 -31.99 -33.81
CA PRO A 81 11.75 -30.59 -33.42
C PRO A 81 10.72 -29.64 -34.05
N ASN A 82 9.43 -30.01 -34.10
CA ASN A 82 8.41 -29.20 -34.78
C ASN A 82 6.95 -29.36 -34.28
N ILE A 83 6.72 -29.63 -33.00
CA ILE A 83 5.37 -29.45 -32.42
C ILE A 83 5.30 -28.04 -31.84
N LYS A 84 4.70 -27.10 -32.58
CA LYS A 84 4.23 -25.83 -32.00
C LYS A 84 3.36 -26.18 -30.78
N LYS A 85 3.67 -25.62 -29.61
CA LYS A 85 2.81 -25.71 -28.41
C LYS A 85 1.45 -25.09 -28.72
N GLY A 86 0.54 -25.88 -29.27
CA GLY A 86 -0.81 -25.48 -29.63
C GLY A 86 -1.81 -26.22 -28.76
N MET A 87 -2.87 -25.50 -28.35
CA MET A 87 -3.97 -26.07 -27.58
C MET A 87 -4.60 -27.26 -28.30
N VAL A 88 -5.04 -28.29 -27.56
CA VAL A 88 -5.73 -29.48 -28.09
C VAL A 88 -6.99 -29.10 -28.88
N LEU A 89 -7.69 -28.05 -28.45
CA LEU A 89 -8.81 -27.48 -29.18
C LEU A 89 -8.34 -26.30 -30.04
N PRO A 90 -8.57 -26.32 -31.37
CA PRO A 90 -8.17 -25.22 -32.23
C PRO A 90 -9.05 -23.99 -31.96
N PHE A 91 -8.46 -22.81 -32.11
CA PHE A 91 -9.18 -21.54 -32.14
C PHE A 91 -8.56 -20.66 -33.23
N ALA A 92 -9.34 -19.71 -33.77
CA ALA A 92 -8.84 -18.73 -34.73
C ALA A 92 -8.38 -17.47 -33.98
N PRO A 93 -7.14 -16.98 -34.15
CA PRO A 93 -6.73 -15.68 -33.64
C PRO A 93 -7.56 -14.55 -34.26
N LEU A 94 -8.22 -13.72 -33.45
CA LEU A 94 -9.11 -12.65 -33.92
C LEU A 94 -8.68 -11.29 -33.37
N SER A 95 -8.51 -10.30 -34.25
CA SER A 95 -8.29 -8.90 -33.84
C SER A 95 -9.61 -8.20 -33.55
N VAL A 96 -9.56 -7.17 -32.70
CA VAL A 96 -10.68 -6.26 -32.41
C VAL A 96 -10.26 -4.86 -32.81
N THR A 97 -11.06 -4.16 -33.61
CA THR A 97 -10.89 -2.74 -33.90
C THR A 97 -12.16 -2.00 -33.53
N PHE A 98 -12.02 -0.77 -33.04
CA PHE A 98 -13.15 0.06 -32.67
C PHE A 98 -12.86 1.53 -32.98
N GLU A 99 -13.86 2.23 -33.48
CA GLU A 99 -13.76 3.61 -33.95
C GLU A 99 -14.93 4.45 -33.41
N ASP A 100 -14.57 5.61 -32.85
CA ASP A 100 -15.46 6.65 -32.34
C ASP A 100 -16.54 6.14 -31.36
N ILE A 101 -16.15 5.20 -30.50
CA ILE A 101 -17.06 4.59 -29.53
C ILE A 101 -17.54 5.64 -28.54
N ARG A 102 -18.86 5.82 -28.52
CA ARG A 102 -19.59 6.64 -27.55
C ARG A 102 -20.57 5.78 -26.79
N TYR A 103 -20.68 6.01 -25.49
CA TYR A 103 -21.63 5.30 -24.64
C TYR A 103 -22.32 6.29 -23.72
N SER A 104 -23.65 6.35 -23.80
CA SER A 104 -24.47 7.22 -22.95
C SER A 104 -25.58 6.45 -22.26
N VAL A 105 -26.06 6.95 -21.12
CA VAL A 105 -27.17 6.37 -20.35
C VAL A 105 -28.22 7.43 -20.09
N ASP A 106 -29.50 7.05 -20.00
CA ASP A 106 -30.55 8.01 -19.64
C ASP A 106 -30.28 8.62 -18.27
N MET A 107 -30.53 9.93 -18.13
CA MET A 107 -30.35 10.62 -16.86
C MET A 107 -31.25 9.99 -15.78
N PRO A 108 -30.69 9.49 -14.65
CA PRO A 108 -31.48 8.96 -13.55
C PRO A 108 -32.49 10.00 -13.04
N GLN A 109 -33.67 9.56 -12.61
CA GLN A 109 -34.77 10.46 -12.20
C GLN A 109 -34.35 11.46 -11.10
N GLU A 110 -33.42 11.08 -10.24
CA GLU A 110 -32.85 11.89 -9.16
C GLU A 110 -31.97 13.06 -9.67
N MET A 111 -31.35 12.93 -10.85
CA MET A 111 -30.48 13.96 -11.44
C MET A 111 -31.20 14.90 -12.43
N LYS A 112 -32.38 14.51 -12.94
CA LYS A 112 -33.21 15.34 -13.82
C LYS A 112 -33.79 16.58 -13.12
N ALA A 113 -33.94 16.55 -11.79
CA ALA A 113 -34.46 17.68 -11.02
C ALA A 113 -33.44 18.82 -10.81
N GLN A 114 -32.14 18.59 -11.09
CA GLN A 114 -31.07 19.53 -10.77
C GLN A 114 -30.30 20.08 -11.99
N ASN A 115 -30.53 19.52 -13.19
CA ASN A 115 -29.87 19.92 -14.44
C ASN A 115 -30.95 19.99 -15.52
N GLY A 116 -31.21 21.17 -16.08
CA GLY A 116 -32.18 21.33 -17.17
C GLY A 116 -31.88 20.47 -18.40
N ASP A 117 -32.92 20.22 -19.21
CA ASP A 117 -33.07 19.65 -20.57
C ASP A 117 -32.09 18.62 -21.19
N GLN A 118 -30.94 18.28 -20.60
CA GLN A 118 -30.09 17.20 -21.12
C GLN A 118 -30.66 15.83 -20.76
N ALA A 119 -31.09 15.09 -21.77
CA ALA A 119 -31.77 13.80 -21.60
C ALA A 119 -30.83 12.62 -21.24
N ARG A 120 -29.53 12.70 -21.56
CA ARG A 120 -28.57 11.58 -21.50
C ARG A 120 -27.21 11.98 -20.90
N LEU A 121 -26.58 11.07 -20.17
CA LEU A 121 -25.24 11.17 -19.57
C LEU A 121 -24.23 10.34 -20.37
N GLU A 122 -23.20 10.96 -20.94
CA GLU A 122 -22.24 10.29 -21.84
C GLU A 122 -20.94 9.87 -21.14
N LEU A 123 -20.78 8.56 -20.92
CA LEU A 123 -19.71 7.89 -20.15
C LEU A 123 -18.45 7.52 -20.96
N LEU A 124 -18.56 7.33 -22.27
CA LEU A 124 -17.42 7.17 -23.17
C LEU A 124 -17.57 8.18 -24.31
N LYS A 125 -16.48 8.90 -24.65
CA LYS A 125 -16.49 9.97 -25.66
C LYS A 125 -15.46 9.66 -26.76
N PHE A 126 -15.94 9.32 -27.95
CA PHE A 126 -15.15 9.14 -29.19
C PHE A 126 -13.88 8.29 -29.00
N VAL A 127 -14.02 7.09 -28.43
CA VAL A 127 -12.88 6.22 -28.14
C VAL A 127 -12.59 5.30 -29.33
N SER A 128 -11.35 5.32 -29.82
CA SER A 128 -10.89 4.53 -30.96
C SER A 128 -9.64 3.72 -30.60
N GLY A 129 -9.47 2.53 -31.16
CA GLY A 129 -8.32 1.66 -30.87
C GLY A 129 -8.39 0.28 -31.53
N SER A 130 -7.35 -0.53 -31.32
CA SER A 130 -7.27 -1.90 -31.84
C SER A 130 -6.53 -2.84 -30.89
N PHE A 131 -6.96 -4.10 -30.84
CA PHE A 131 -6.33 -5.21 -30.12
C PHE A 131 -5.92 -6.31 -31.09
N ARG A 132 -4.67 -6.77 -30.99
CA ARG A 132 -4.07 -7.73 -31.90
C ARG A 132 -3.85 -9.09 -31.23
N PRO A 133 -3.99 -10.20 -31.96
CA PRO A 133 -3.66 -11.52 -31.42
C PRO A 133 -2.16 -11.66 -31.14
N GLY A 134 -1.81 -12.37 -30.06
CA GLY A 134 -0.41 -12.58 -29.67
C GLY A 134 0.27 -11.38 -29.02
N VAL A 135 -0.49 -10.32 -28.74
CA VAL A 135 -0.02 -9.10 -28.05
C VAL A 135 -0.80 -8.95 -26.75
N LEU A 136 -0.10 -8.72 -25.63
CA LEU A 136 -0.73 -8.39 -24.35
C LEU A 136 -0.97 -6.89 -24.29
N THR A 137 -2.21 -6.46 -24.50
CA THR A 137 -2.58 -5.03 -24.47
C THR A 137 -3.10 -4.63 -23.09
N ALA A 138 -2.50 -3.61 -22.49
CA ALA A 138 -2.98 -3.02 -21.25
C ALA A 138 -3.76 -1.71 -21.47
N LEU A 139 -4.95 -1.61 -20.87
CA LEU A 139 -5.71 -0.37 -20.74
C LEU A 139 -5.37 0.28 -19.39
N MET A 140 -4.64 1.38 -19.45
CA MET A 140 -4.18 2.11 -18.27
C MET A 140 -4.86 3.48 -18.16
N GLY A 141 -5.18 3.88 -16.94
CA GLY A 141 -5.86 5.14 -16.64
C GLY A 141 -6.32 5.18 -15.19
N VAL A 142 -6.58 6.39 -14.67
CA VAL A 142 -7.02 6.57 -13.28
C VAL A 142 -8.35 5.85 -12.99
N SER A 143 -8.62 5.51 -11.73
CA SER A 143 -9.94 4.97 -11.35
C SER A 143 -11.06 5.93 -11.75
N GLY A 144 -12.13 5.40 -12.36
CA GLY A 144 -13.24 6.21 -12.89
C GLY A 144 -13.05 6.72 -14.33
N ALA A 145 -11.89 6.56 -14.96
CA ALA A 145 -11.64 6.95 -16.36
C ALA A 145 -12.33 6.05 -17.41
N GLY A 146 -13.49 5.43 -17.10
CA GLY A 146 -14.23 4.62 -18.06
C GLY A 146 -13.56 3.32 -18.54
N LYS A 147 -12.44 2.87 -17.96
CA LYS A 147 -11.72 1.64 -18.36
C LYS A 147 -12.60 0.38 -18.40
N THR A 148 -13.23 0.05 -17.27
CA THR A 148 -14.18 -1.06 -17.16
C THR A 148 -15.39 -0.84 -18.06
N THR A 149 -15.85 0.42 -18.20
CA THR A 149 -16.95 0.78 -19.11
C THR A 149 -16.61 0.48 -20.58
N LEU A 150 -15.39 0.82 -21.02
CA LEU A 150 -14.90 0.52 -22.37
C LEU A 150 -14.79 -0.99 -22.57
N LEU A 151 -14.19 -1.72 -21.62
CA LEU A 151 -14.14 -3.18 -21.67
C LEU A 151 -15.53 -3.80 -21.78
N ASP A 152 -16.50 -3.34 -20.99
CA ASP A 152 -17.87 -3.85 -21.01
C ASP A 152 -18.60 -3.56 -22.34
N VAL A 153 -18.38 -2.39 -22.94
CA VAL A 153 -18.97 -2.04 -24.25
C VAL A 153 -18.35 -2.91 -25.35
N LEU A 154 -17.03 -3.07 -25.36
CA LEU A 154 -16.33 -3.92 -26.33
C LEU A 154 -16.68 -5.39 -26.16
N ALA A 155 -16.85 -5.88 -24.92
CA ALA A 155 -17.34 -7.21 -24.60
C ALA A 155 -18.84 -7.40 -24.91
N GLY A 156 -19.60 -6.31 -25.07
CA GLY A 156 -21.05 -6.33 -25.27
C GLY A 156 -21.84 -6.76 -24.04
N ARG A 157 -21.31 -6.47 -22.85
CA ARG A 157 -21.95 -6.72 -21.55
C ARG A 157 -22.82 -5.57 -21.08
N LYS A 158 -22.68 -4.36 -21.66
CA LYS A 158 -23.63 -3.27 -21.44
C LYS A 158 -24.91 -3.51 -22.25
N THR A 159 -25.98 -3.90 -21.56
CA THR A 159 -27.31 -4.17 -22.12
C THR A 159 -28.27 -2.97 -22.02
N GLY A 160 -27.89 -1.93 -21.28
CA GLY A 160 -28.62 -0.66 -21.19
C GLY A 160 -27.75 0.51 -21.64
N GLY A 161 -28.38 1.64 -21.96
CA GLY A 161 -27.72 2.81 -22.55
C GLY A 161 -27.64 2.77 -24.08
N TYR A 162 -27.16 3.86 -24.67
CA TYR A 162 -26.99 4.04 -26.10
C TYR A 162 -25.51 3.92 -26.43
N ILE A 163 -25.17 2.96 -27.29
CA ILE A 163 -23.82 2.73 -27.80
C ILE A 163 -23.79 3.22 -29.25
N GLU A 164 -22.87 4.12 -29.56
CA GLU A 164 -22.60 4.67 -30.90
C GLU A 164 -21.14 4.41 -31.28
N GLY A 165 -20.83 4.43 -32.57
CA GLY A 165 -19.51 4.09 -33.12
C GLY A 165 -19.46 2.68 -33.72
N ASN A 166 -18.31 2.30 -34.27
CA ASN A 166 -18.14 1.04 -35.00
C ASN A 166 -17.20 0.10 -34.25
N ILE A 167 -17.60 -1.16 -34.08
CA ILE A 167 -16.74 -2.24 -33.55
C ILE A 167 -16.64 -3.32 -34.62
N CYS A 168 -15.42 -3.67 -35.00
CA CYS A 168 -15.13 -4.70 -35.99
C CYS A 168 -14.25 -5.81 -35.39
N ILE A 169 -14.57 -7.06 -35.74
CA ILE A 169 -13.82 -8.26 -35.39
C ILE A 169 -13.17 -8.79 -36.66
N ASN A 170 -11.85 -8.74 -36.73
CA ASN A 170 -11.06 -9.11 -37.91
C ASN A 170 -11.56 -8.45 -39.22
N GLY A 171 -11.93 -7.17 -39.15
CA GLY A 171 -12.44 -6.37 -40.27
C GLY A 171 -13.95 -6.48 -40.55
N TYR A 172 -14.69 -7.33 -39.84
CA TYR A 172 -16.14 -7.48 -40.00
C TYR A 172 -16.92 -6.84 -38.84
N PRO A 173 -18.08 -6.21 -39.08
CA PRO A 173 -18.89 -5.63 -38.00
C PRO A 173 -19.25 -6.65 -36.90
N LYS A 174 -19.11 -6.24 -35.64
CA LYS A 174 -19.37 -7.08 -34.47
C LYS A 174 -20.85 -7.48 -34.39
N LYS A 175 -21.13 -8.78 -34.43
CA LYS A 175 -22.45 -9.37 -34.12
C LYS A 175 -22.42 -10.03 -32.75
N GLN A 176 -23.24 -9.54 -31.81
CA GLN A 176 -23.16 -9.95 -30.40
C GLN A 176 -23.36 -11.46 -30.18
N GLU A 177 -24.31 -12.07 -30.88
CA GLU A 177 -24.64 -13.51 -30.74
C GLU A 177 -23.46 -14.42 -31.08
N THR A 178 -22.71 -14.08 -32.14
CA THR A 178 -21.53 -14.84 -32.56
C THR A 178 -20.30 -14.46 -31.74
N PHE A 179 -20.16 -13.18 -31.39
CA PHE A 179 -19.05 -12.66 -30.62
C PHE A 179 -18.95 -13.29 -29.23
N ALA A 180 -20.07 -13.45 -28.54
CA ALA A 180 -20.12 -14.07 -27.21
C ALA A 180 -19.55 -15.50 -27.16
N ARG A 181 -19.51 -16.21 -28.30
CA ARG A 181 -18.94 -17.57 -28.40
C ARG A 181 -17.42 -17.59 -28.56
N VAL A 182 -16.83 -16.47 -28.97
CA VAL A 182 -15.39 -16.34 -29.26
C VAL A 182 -14.67 -15.39 -28.29
N SER A 183 -15.40 -14.77 -27.37
CA SER A 183 -14.89 -13.88 -26.34
C SER A 183 -15.05 -14.45 -24.92
N GLY A 184 -14.02 -14.35 -24.07
CA GLY A 184 -14.09 -14.59 -22.63
C GLY A 184 -13.95 -13.29 -21.84
N TYR A 185 -14.51 -13.24 -20.62
CA TYR A 185 -14.44 -12.05 -19.76
C TYR A 185 -14.17 -12.45 -18.31
N CYS A 186 -13.01 -12.05 -17.78
CA CYS A 186 -12.66 -12.23 -16.37
C CYS A 186 -13.05 -10.98 -15.58
N GLU A 187 -14.01 -11.13 -14.65
CA GLU A 187 -14.45 -10.03 -13.78
C GLU A 187 -13.43 -9.72 -12.67
N GLN A 188 -13.47 -8.48 -12.16
CA GLN A 188 -12.62 -8.04 -11.05
C GLN A 188 -12.90 -8.82 -9.75
N ASN A 189 -14.14 -9.23 -9.50
CA ASN A 189 -14.50 -10.04 -8.35
C ASN A 189 -14.52 -11.52 -8.71
N ASP A 190 -13.83 -12.34 -7.92
CA ASP A 190 -13.74 -13.77 -8.18
C ASP A 190 -14.96 -14.50 -7.57
N ILE A 191 -15.93 -14.86 -8.42
CA ILE A 191 -17.15 -15.56 -8.00
C ILE A 191 -17.00 -17.05 -8.27
N HIS A 192 -16.77 -17.83 -7.22
CA HIS A 192 -16.69 -19.28 -7.30
C HIS A 192 -17.42 -19.93 -6.13
N SER A 193 -18.02 -21.10 -6.35
CA SER A 193 -18.60 -21.89 -5.27
C SER A 193 -17.50 -22.35 -4.31
N PRO A 194 -17.62 -22.13 -2.99
CA PRO A 194 -16.55 -22.48 -2.04
C PRO A 194 -16.40 -23.99 -1.80
N HIS A 195 -17.39 -24.79 -2.21
CA HIS A 195 -17.46 -26.23 -1.91
C HIS A 195 -16.97 -27.14 -3.05
N VAL A 196 -16.58 -26.58 -4.20
CA VAL A 196 -16.06 -27.37 -5.33
C VAL A 196 -14.53 -27.32 -5.36
N THR A 197 -13.92 -28.31 -6.01
CA THR A 197 -12.47 -28.29 -6.30
C THR A 197 -12.14 -27.42 -7.51
N VAL A 198 -10.85 -27.11 -7.69
CA VAL A 198 -10.33 -26.46 -8.91
C VAL A 198 -10.74 -27.26 -10.15
N TYR A 199 -10.53 -28.57 -10.14
CA TYR A 199 -10.86 -29.43 -11.26
C TYR A 199 -12.37 -29.46 -11.55
N GLU A 200 -13.20 -29.62 -10.51
CA GLU A 200 -14.65 -29.61 -10.66
C GLU A 200 -15.18 -28.29 -11.23
N SER A 201 -14.57 -27.16 -10.83
CA SER A 201 -14.91 -25.83 -11.36
C SER A 201 -14.68 -25.75 -12.88
N LEU A 202 -13.56 -26.31 -13.35
CA LEU A 202 -13.22 -26.34 -14.79
C LEU A 202 -14.10 -27.34 -15.55
N VAL A 203 -14.36 -28.52 -14.98
CA VAL A 203 -15.26 -29.51 -15.57
C VAL A 203 -16.66 -28.92 -15.73
N TYR A 204 -17.19 -28.27 -14.70
CA TYR A 204 -18.49 -27.61 -14.73
C TYR A 204 -18.55 -26.53 -15.82
N SER A 205 -17.54 -25.66 -15.90
CA SER A 205 -17.43 -24.64 -16.95
C SER A 205 -17.39 -25.25 -18.35
N SER A 206 -16.62 -26.33 -18.53
CA SER A 206 -16.46 -27.04 -19.81
C SER A 206 -17.76 -27.63 -20.33
N TRP A 207 -18.60 -28.17 -19.44
CA TRP A 207 -19.87 -28.79 -19.81
C TRP A 207 -20.90 -27.77 -20.31
N LEU A 208 -20.83 -26.55 -19.80
CA LEU A 208 -21.75 -25.48 -20.17
C LEU A 208 -21.32 -24.70 -21.40
N ARG A 209 -20.00 -24.62 -21.67
CA ARG A 209 -19.45 -23.69 -22.68
C ARG A 209 -18.80 -24.34 -23.89
N LEU A 210 -18.37 -25.60 -23.80
CA LEU A 210 -17.82 -26.30 -24.97
C LEU A 210 -18.93 -26.93 -25.82
N PRO A 211 -18.73 -27.02 -27.16
CA PRO A 211 -19.69 -27.67 -28.05
C PRO A 211 -19.92 -29.15 -27.67
N PRO A 212 -21.15 -29.68 -27.87
CA PRO A 212 -21.48 -31.06 -27.55
C PRO A 212 -20.68 -32.08 -28.37
N GLU A 213 -20.11 -31.68 -29.52
CA GLU A 213 -19.25 -32.50 -30.38
C GLU A 213 -17.89 -32.81 -29.72
N VAL A 214 -17.47 -32.04 -28.71
CA VAL A 214 -16.23 -32.31 -27.97
C VAL A 214 -16.47 -33.48 -27.02
N ASN A 215 -15.89 -34.63 -27.37
CA ASN A 215 -15.99 -35.87 -26.58
C ASN A 215 -15.37 -35.70 -25.17
N SER A 216 -15.73 -36.59 -24.25
CA SER A 216 -15.30 -36.48 -22.85
C SER A 216 -13.77 -36.63 -22.67
N GLU A 217 -13.08 -37.32 -23.56
CA GLU A 217 -11.64 -37.55 -23.45
C GLU A 217 -10.85 -36.30 -23.88
N THR A 218 -11.17 -35.74 -25.05
CA THR A 218 -10.67 -34.46 -25.54
C THR A 218 -10.97 -33.32 -24.57
N ARG A 219 -12.16 -33.31 -23.97
CA ARG A 219 -12.53 -32.34 -22.93
C ARG A 219 -11.62 -32.44 -21.70
N LYS A 220 -11.37 -33.65 -21.21
CA LYS A 220 -10.45 -33.88 -20.08
C LYS A 220 -9.03 -33.44 -20.42
N MET A 221 -8.51 -33.83 -21.59
CA MET A 221 -7.18 -33.40 -22.05
C MET A 221 -7.07 -31.87 -22.13
N PHE A 222 -8.09 -31.21 -22.64
CA PHE A 222 -8.14 -29.75 -22.71
C PHE A 222 -8.16 -29.08 -21.34
N ILE A 223 -8.90 -29.63 -20.37
CA ILE A 223 -8.90 -29.13 -18.98
C ILE A 223 -7.51 -29.28 -18.35
N GLU A 224 -6.85 -30.43 -18.53
CA GLU A 224 -5.47 -30.63 -18.03
C GLU A 224 -4.50 -29.61 -18.64
N GLU A 225 -4.61 -29.34 -19.93
CA GLU A 225 -3.79 -28.35 -20.61
C GLU A 225 -4.03 -26.93 -20.09
N VAL A 226 -5.29 -26.54 -19.86
CA VAL A 226 -5.61 -25.24 -19.25
C VAL A 226 -5.05 -25.15 -17.83
N MET A 227 -5.16 -26.20 -17.01
CA MET A 227 -4.58 -26.23 -15.66
C MET A 227 -3.04 -26.12 -15.68
N GLU A 228 -2.39 -26.68 -16.69
CA GLU A 228 -0.94 -26.53 -16.90
C GLU A 228 -0.60 -25.09 -17.30
N LEU A 229 -1.34 -24.50 -18.24
CA LEU A 229 -1.14 -23.13 -18.74
C LEU A 229 -1.22 -22.08 -17.61
N VAL A 230 -2.15 -22.26 -16.68
CA VAL A 230 -2.34 -21.39 -15.51
C VAL A 230 -1.59 -21.85 -14.25
N GLU A 231 -0.72 -22.86 -14.36
CA GLU A 231 0.09 -23.39 -13.26
C GLU A 231 -0.73 -23.82 -12.02
N LEU A 232 -1.97 -24.33 -12.23
CA LEU A 232 -2.89 -24.78 -11.17
C LEU A 232 -2.93 -26.30 -10.96
N LYS A 233 -2.22 -27.08 -11.78
CA LYS A 233 -2.20 -28.55 -11.69
C LYS A 233 -1.89 -29.11 -10.29
N PRO A 234 -0.96 -28.55 -9.48
CA PRO A 234 -0.73 -29.02 -8.11
C PRO A 234 -1.94 -28.83 -7.17
N LEU A 235 -2.87 -27.95 -7.54
CA LEU A 235 -4.04 -27.57 -6.75
C LEU A 235 -5.35 -28.15 -7.32
N ARG A 236 -5.24 -29.10 -8.27
CA ARG A 236 -6.37 -29.76 -8.94
C ARG A 236 -7.50 -30.17 -7.99
N GLU A 237 -7.16 -30.86 -6.90
CA GLU A 237 -8.11 -31.39 -5.91
C GLU A 237 -8.33 -30.43 -4.71
N ALA A 238 -7.75 -29.23 -4.75
CA ALA A 238 -7.92 -28.25 -3.69
C ALA A 238 -9.32 -27.62 -3.76
N LEU A 239 -9.99 -27.53 -2.61
CA LEU A 239 -11.24 -26.79 -2.48
C LEU A 239 -11.03 -25.30 -2.69
N VAL A 240 -11.94 -24.67 -3.44
CA VAL A 240 -11.89 -23.22 -3.70
C VAL A 240 -12.00 -22.42 -2.40
N GLY A 241 -12.91 -22.80 -1.51
CA GLY A 241 -13.11 -22.17 -0.20
C GLY A 241 -13.64 -20.73 -0.24
N LEU A 242 -13.88 -20.17 0.94
CA LEU A 242 -14.38 -18.81 1.14
C LEU A 242 -13.22 -17.79 1.09
N PRO A 243 -13.37 -16.68 0.34
CA PRO A 243 -12.34 -15.64 0.26
C PRO A 243 -11.87 -15.16 1.64
N GLY A 244 -10.56 -15.14 1.87
CA GLY A 244 -9.95 -14.65 3.12
C GLY A 244 -10.10 -15.57 4.35
N VAL A 245 -10.78 -16.71 4.21
CA VAL A 245 -11.05 -17.63 5.34
C VAL A 245 -10.38 -18.99 5.14
N ASN A 246 -10.63 -19.67 4.01
CA ASN A 246 -10.10 -21.01 3.74
C ASN A 246 -10.03 -21.31 2.22
N GLY A 247 -9.39 -22.42 1.84
CA GLY A 247 -9.25 -22.85 0.44
C GLY A 247 -8.10 -22.16 -0.28
N LEU A 248 -8.35 -21.69 -1.50
CA LEU A 248 -7.36 -21.06 -2.38
C LEU A 248 -6.98 -19.66 -1.90
N SER A 249 -5.69 -19.31 -2.07
CA SER A 249 -5.22 -17.94 -1.88
C SER A 249 -5.85 -16.98 -2.90
N THR A 250 -5.82 -15.67 -2.64
CA THR A 250 -6.33 -14.65 -3.58
C THR A 250 -5.66 -14.77 -4.96
N GLU A 251 -4.36 -15.05 -4.98
CA GLU A 251 -3.56 -15.27 -6.19
C GLU A 251 -4.02 -16.51 -6.97
N GLN A 252 -4.18 -17.64 -6.29
CA GLN A 252 -4.64 -18.90 -6.89
C GLN A 252 -6.09 -18.77 -7.39
N ARG A 253 -6.92 -18.01 -6.69
CA ARG A 253 -8.30 -17.72 -7.09
C ARG A 253 -8.37 -16.87 -8.36
N LYS A 254 -7.48 -15.87 -8.50
CA LYS A 254 -7.35 -15.09 -9.74
C LYS A 254 -6.98 -15.96 -10.94
N ARG A 255 -6.03 -16.90 -10.75
CA ARG A 255 -5.69 -17.89 -11.79
C ARG A 255 -6.83 -18.84 -12.10
N LEU A 256 -7.61 -19.25 -11.10
CA LEU A 256 -8.79 -20.09 -11.30
C LEU A 256 -9.85 -19.36 -12.14
N ASN A 257 -10.09 -18.08 -11.86
CA ASN A 257 -11.00 -17.25 -12.63
C ASN A 257 -10.60 -17.19 -14.12
N ILE A 258 -9.31 -16.95 -14.38
CA ILE A 258 -8.75 -17.01 -15.75
C ILE A 258 -8.92 -18.40 -16.38
N ALA A 259 -8.65 -19.47 -15.63
CA ALA A 259 -8.76 -20.84 -16.13
C ALA A 259 -10.21 -21.21 -16.48
N VAL A 260 -11.17 -20.79 -15.65
CA VAL A 260 -12.60 -21.03 -15.88
C VAL A 260 -13.04 -20.42 -17.21
N GLU A 261 -12.60 -19.20 -17.52
CA GLU A 261 -12.85 -18.53 -18.81
C GLU A 261 -12.11 -19.18 -19.99
N LEU A 262 -10.87 -19.62 -19.78
CA LEU A 262 -10.07 -20.28 -20.83
C LEU A 262 -10.65 -21.62 -21.29
N VAL A 263 -11.36 -22.33 -20.40
CA VAL A 263 -12.00 -23.61 -20.72
C VAL A 263 -13.12 -23.47 -21.76
N ALA A 264 -13.63 -22.27 -22.01
CA ALA A 264 -14.55 -22.02 -23.13
C ALA A 264 -13.84 -21.97 -24.49
N ASN A 265 -12.51 -22.09 -24.52
CA ASN A 265 -11.65 -21.92 -25.70
C ASN A 265 -11.87 -20.59 -26.46
N PRO A 266 -11.88 -19.42 -25.79
CA PRO A 266 -12.11 -18.14 -26.47
C PRO A 266 -10.90 -17.72 -27.32
N SER A 267 -11.16 -16.93 -28.37
CA SER A 267 -10.14 -16.28 -29.21
C SER A 267 -9.71 -14.91 -28.66
N ILE A 268 -10.63 -14.21 -27.99
CA ILE A 268 -10.45 -12.88 -27.41
C ILE A 268 -10.75 -12.97 -25.91
N ILE A 269 -9.91 -12.40 -25.06
CA ILE A 269 -10.10 -12.43 -23.60
C ILE A 269 -9.97 -11.02 -23.05
N PHE A 270 -11.00 -10.57 -22.34
CA PHE A 270 -10.97 -9.32 -21.57
C PHE A 270 -10.77 -9.66 -20.09
N MET A 271 -9.85 -8.95 -19.42
CA MET A 271 -9.56 -9.15 -18.01
C MET A 271 -9.65 -7.84 -17.25
N ASP A 272 -10.61 -7.71 -16.33
CA ASP A 272 -10.79 -6.49 -15.56
C ASP A 272 -9.99 -6.51 -14.25
N GLU A 273 -8.99 -5.64 -14.14
CA GLU A 273 -8.08 -5.47 -13.01
C GLU A 273 -7.57 -6.77 -12.36
N PRO A 274 -6.93 -7.66 -13.14
CA PRO A 274 -6.64 -9.02 -12.67
C PRO A 274 -5.49 -9.10 -11.66
N THR A 275 -4.74 -8.01 -11.47
CA THR A 275 -3.71 -7.87 -10.43
C THR A 275 -4.21 -7.15 -9.17
N SER A 276 -5.49 -6.78 -9.11
CA SER A 276 -6.07 -6.06 -7.96
C SER A 276 -6.03 -6.91 -6.69
N GLY A 277 -5.69 -6.27 -5.56
CA GLY A 277 -5.61 -6.92 -4.25
C GLY A 277 -4.43 -7.89 -4.07
N LEU A 278 -3.47 -7.94 -5.01
CA LEU A 278 -2.30 -8.81 -4.94
C LEU A 278 -1.02 -8.06 -4.57
N HIS A 279 -0.17 -8.67 -3.75
CA HIS A 279 1.21 -8.19 -3.55
C HIS A 279 2.07 -8.44 -4.79
N ALA A 280 3.19 -7.72 -4.94
CA ALA A 280 4.03 -7.73 -6.15
C ALA A 280 4.41 -9.13 -6.67
N ARG A 281 4.77 -10.09 -5.78
CA ARG A 281 5.10 -11.46 -6.20
C ARG A 281 3.87 -12.22 -6.72
N ALA A 282 2.74 -12.11 -6.03
CA ALA A 282 1.49 -12.77 -6.44
C ALA A 282 0.98 -12.19 -7.77
N ALA A 283 1.06 -10.87 -7.94
CA ALA A 283 0.74 -10.21 -9.19
C ALA A 283 1.66 -10.67 -10.33
N ALA A 284 2.96 -10.87 -10.08
CA ALA A 284 3.89 -11.39 -11.09
C ALA A 284 3.55 -12.82 -11.57
N ILE A 285 3.08 -13.71 -10.69
CA ILE A 285 2.65 -15.07 -11.07
C ILE A 285 1.40 -15.02 -11.95
N VAL A 286 0.44 -14.17 -11.59
CA VAL A 286 -0.77 -13.94 -12.39
C VAL A 286 -0.42 -13.32 -13.76
N MET A 287 0.49 -12.36 -13.79
CA MET A 287 0.98 -11.75 -15.05
C MET A 287 1.71 -12.75 -15.94
N ARG A 288 2.51 -13.65 -15.37
CA ARG A 288 3.14 -14.76 -16.10
C ARG A 288 2.09 -15.68 -16.72
N THR A 289 1.01 -15.97 -15.99
CA THR A 289 -0.10 -16.78 -16.49
C THR A 289 -0.81 -16.10 -17.68
N MET A 290 -0.99 -14.79 -17.62
CA MET A 290 -1.52 -14.01 -18.76
C MET A 290 -0.58 -14.05 -19.95
N ARG A 291 0.73 -13.93 -19.69
CA ARG A 291 1.73 -14.01 -20.74
C ARG A 291 1.68 -15.35 -21.47
N ASN A 292 1.68 -16.46 -20.71
CA ASN A 292 1.50 -17.80 -21.25
C ASN A 292 0.23 -17.91 -22.11
N THR A 293 -0.86 -17.28 -21.67
CA THR A 293 -2.13 -17.26 -22.40
C THR A 293 -2.02 -16.52 -23.73
N VAL A 294 -1.33 -15.37 -23.77
CA VAL A 294 -1.12 -14.63 -25.02
C VAL A 294 -0.21 -15.39 -25.97
N ASP A 295 0.82 -16.07 -25.44
CA ASP A 295 1.79 -16.84 -26.23
C ASP A 295 1.11 -18.00 -27.01
N THR A 296 -0.11 -18.38 -26.62
CA THR A 296 -0.93 -19.31 -27.41
C THR A 296 -1.46 -18.73 -28.73
N GLY A 297 -1.38 -17.40 -28.92
CA GLY A 297 -1.87 -16.67 -30.08
C GLY A 297 -3.24 -16.00 -29.89
N ARG A 298 -3.74 -15.92 -28.64
CA ARG A 298 -5.02 -15.25 -28.32
C ARG A 298 -4.85 -13.73 -28.22
N THR A 299 -5.95 -13.00 -28.41
CA THR A 299 -6.00 -11.56 -28.14
C THR A 299 -6.37 -11.36 -26.68
N VAL A 300 -5.48 -10.80 -25.87
CA VAL A 300 -5.74 -10.58 -24.44
C VAL A 300 -5.62 -9.09 -24.11
N VAL A 301 -6.66 -8.56 -23.49
CA VAL A 301 -6.75 -7.17 -23.08
C VAL A 301 -7.02 -7.13 -21.59
N CYS A 302 -6.20 -6.40 -20.83
CA CYS A 302 -6.42 -6.23 -19.40
C CYS A 302 -6.44 -4.76 -18.97
N THR A 303 -7.26 -4.42 -18.00
CA THR A 303 -7.18 -3.11 -17.31
C THR A 303 -6.25 -3.21 -16.11
N ILE A 304 -5.38 -2.22 -15.91
CA ILE A 304 -4.50 -2.19 -14.73
C ILE A 304 -4.44 -0.79 -14.14
N HIS A 305 -4.62 -0.73 -12.82
CA HIS A 305 -4.46 0.45 -12.01
C HIS A 305 -3.03 0.48 -11.44
N GLN A 306 -2.14 1.27 -12.04
CA GLN A 306 -0.74 1.47 -11.63
C GLN A 306 0.11 0.18 -11.50
N PRO A 307 0.58 -0.41 -12.62
CA PRO A 307 1.49 -1.56 -12.56
C PRO A 307 2.84 -1.18 -11.94
N SER A 308 3.48 -2.13 -11.25
CA SER A 308 4.91 -2.01 -10.92
C SER A 308 5.77 -2.07 -12.19
N ILE A 309 7.00 -1.56 -12.16
CA ILE A 309 7.91 -1.56 -13.33
C ILE A 309 8.08 -2.95 -13.95
N ASN A 310 8.24 -3.99 -13.12
CA ASN A 310 8.37 -5.38 -13.59
C ASN A 310 7.10 -5.93 -14.26
N ILE A 311 5.93 -5.42 -13.87
CA ILE A 311 4.64 -5.77 -14.50
C ILE A 311 4.45 -4.95 -15.77
N PHE A 312 4.88 -3.69 -15.77
CA PHE A 312 4.84 -2.81 -16.93
C PHE A 312 5.69 -3.36 -18.08
N GLU A 313 6.90 -3.85 -17.79
CA GLU A 313 7.80 -4.47 -18.77
C GLU A 313 7.26 -5.79 -19.37
N ALA A 314 6.23 -6.39 -18.77
CA ALA A 314 5.61 -7.60 -19.31
C ALA A 314 4.58 -7.31 -20.43
N PHE A 315 4.21 -6.04 -20.67
CA PHE A 315 3.30 -5.63 -21.75
C PHE A 315 4.05 -5.38 -23.06
N ASP A 316 3.47 -5.84 -24.17
CA ASP A 316 4.06 -5.66 -25.50
C ASP A 316 3.64 -4.32 -26.14
N GLU A 317 2.43 -3.85 -25.84
CA GLU A 317 1.89 -2.56 -26.31
C GLU A 317 1.14 -1.85 -25.17
N GLY A 318 1.63 -0.66 -24.79
CA GLY A 318 0.90 0.27 -23.93
C GLY A 318 0.22 1.33 -24.79
N ASN A 319 -1.10 1.20 -25.04
CA ASN A 319 -1.85 2.30 -25.66
C ASN A 319 -2.04 3.41 -24.63
N HIS A 320 -1.10 4.36 -24.60
CA HIS A 320 -1.12 5.52 -23.71
C HIS A 320 -2.14 6.61 -24.11
N THR A 321 -2.99 6.37 -25.09
CA THR A 321 -3.95 7.36 -25.59
C THR A 321 -5.29 6.72 -25.93
N CYS A 322 -6.13 6.54 -24.93
CA CYS A 322 -7.58 6.60 -25.08
C CYS A 322 -8.05 7.74 -24.18
N ASN A 323 -8.40 8.86 -24.79
CA ASN A 323 -8.82 10.09 -24.12
C ASN A 323 -10.19 9.82 -23.44
N LEU A 324 -10.14 9.35 -22.20
CA LEU A 324 -11.31 8.97 -21.40
C LEU A 324 -11.29 9.71 -20.05
N GLN A 325 -11.13 11.03 -20.14
CA GLN A 325 -11.36 11.95 -19.02
C GLN A 325 -12.63 12.74 -19.32
N ASP A 326 -13.76 12.16 -18.95
CA ASP A 326 -14.92 12.93 -18.51
C ASP A 326 -15.98 12.00 -17.94
N LEU A 327 -16.15 12.03 -16.60
CA LEU A 327 -17.41 11.95 -15.86
C LEU A 327 -17.20 11.34 -14.46
N ARG A 328 -17.30 12.21 -13.45
CA ARG A 328 -18.24 12.06 -12.30
C ARG A 328 -18.07 13.27 -11.37
N SER A 329 -19.01 14.21 -11.49
CA SER A 329 -19.45 15.04 -10.38
C SER A 329 -20.89 14.65 -10.04
N LYS A 330 -21.27 14.83 -8.76
CA LYS A 330 -22.58 14.64 -8.12
C LYS A 330 -22.83 13.32 -7.39
N SER A 331 -22.36 13.27 -6.15
CA SER A 331 -23.19 12.83 -5.00
C SER A 331 -22.61 13.36 -3.68
N GLU A 332 -22.73 14.66 -3.40
CA GLU A 332 -22.57 15.21 -2.04
C GLU A 332 -23.60 16.34 -1.81
N HIS A 333 -24.87 15.98 -1.73
CA HIS A 333 -25.89 16.86 -1.12
C HIS A 333 -26.74 16.06 -0.15
N GLN A 334 -26.23 15.91 1.08
CA GLN A 334 -27.07 15.74 2.27
C GLN A 334 -26.43 16.25 3.57
N LEU A 335 -25.43 17.15 3.49
CA LEU A 335 -24.74 17.69 4.67
C LEU A 335 -24.48 19.21 4.65
N SER A 336 -25.02 19.96 3.67
CA SER A 336 -24.76 21.40 3.54
C SER A 336 -25.75 22.31 4.28
N SER A 337 -26.76 21.78 4.97
CA SER A 337 -27.78 22.60 5.66
C SER A 337 -27.35 23.11 7.04
N PHE A 338 -26.07 23.03 7.41
CA PHE A 338 -25.57 23.46 8.72
C PHE A 338 -24.48 24.56 8.68
N LEU A 339 -24.03 25.01 7.50
CA LEU A 339 -22.86 25.90 7.38
C LEU A 339 -23.04 27.12 6.43
N HIS A 340 -24.26 27.61 6.25
CA HIS A 340 -24.53 28.87 5.52
C HIS A 340 -24.74 30.05 6.47
N GLY A 341 -23.77 30.32 7.34
CA GLY A 341 -23.85 31.37 8.36
C GLY A 341 -22.91 32.57 8.15
N HIS A 342 -21.79 32.43 7.46
CA HIS A 342 -20.84 33.52 7.25
C HIS A 342 -20.11 33.31 5.91
N PHE A 343 -19.82 34.42 5.23
CA PHE A 343 -19.21 34.57 3.88
C PHE A 343 -20.19 34.95 2.77
N SER A 344 -20.63 36.22 2.81
CA SER A 344 -21.05 36.95 1.61
C SER A 344 -20.25 38.26 1.53
N SER A 345 -19.26 38.32 0.64
CA SER A 345 -18.77 39.58 0.08
C SER A 345 -18.23 39.29 -1.33
N SER A 346 -19.07 39.61 -2.31
CA SER A 346 -18.84 39.51 -3.74
C SER A 346 -17.77 40.47 -4.23
N LEU A 347 -16.75 39.97 -4.92
CA LEU A 347 -15.93 40.75 -5.87
C LEU A 347 -16.71 40.86 -7.19
N ASN A 348 -17.16 42.07 -7.53
CA ASN A 348 -17.72 42.39 -8.84
C ASN A 348 -16.60 42.89 -9.75
N LEU A 349 -16.15 42.05 -10.70
CA LEU A 349 -15.61 42.55 -11.98
C LEU A 349 -16.69 42.32 -13.04
N GLY A 350 -16.96 43.36 -13.83
CA GLY A 350 -17.93 43.31 -14.92
C GLY A 350 -17.47 42.35 -16.02
N TYR A 351 -18.46 41.62 -16.56
CA TYR A 351 -18.40 40.53 -17.55
C TYR A 351 -18.05 39.13 -17.00
N HIS A 352 -19.09 38.28 -17.02
CA HIS A 352 -19.19 36.87 -16.60
C HIS A 352 -18.79 36.52 -15.14
N PRO A 353 -19.72 36.04 -14.28
CA PRO A 353 -19.39 35.60 -12.93
C PRO A 353 -18.55 34.30 -12.97
N LEU A 354 -17.23 34.43 -12.83
CA LEU A 354 -16.29 33.31 -12.66
C LEU A 354 -16.49 32.66 -11.28
N GLN A 355 -17.27 31.58 -11.20
CA GLN A 355 -17.37 30.76 -9.99
C GLN A 355 -16.33 29.63 -9.98
N LEU A 356 -15.18 29.86 -9.34
CA LEU A 356 -14.28 28.78 -8.90
C LEU A 356 -14.83 28.20 -7.58
N GLN A 357 -15.22 26.92 -7.58
CA GLN A 357 -15.75 26.25 -6.39
C GLN A 357 -14.64 25.67 -5.50
N LEU A 358 -14.85 25.68 -4.19
CA LEU A 358 -14.02 25.01 -3.20
C LEU A 358 -14.35 23.50 -3.16
N ARG A 359 -13.35 22.64 -3.05
CA ARG A 359 -13.45 21.17 -3.22
C ARG A 359 -13.96 20.46 -1.94
N SER A 360 -14.95 19.57 -2.00
CA SER A 360 -15.61 18.97 -0.79
C SER A 360 -15.25 17.52 -0.41
N LYS A 361 -14.23 16.88 -1.00
CA LYS A 361 -13.88 15.47 -0.67
C LYS A 361 -13.33 15.28 0.76
N LYS A 362 -13.66 14.15 1.41
CA LYS A 362 -13.24 13.76 2.79
C LYS A 362 -11.73 13.82 3.08
N SER A 363 -10.83 13.44 2.15
CA SER A 363 -9.37 13.58 2.39
C SER A 363 -8.89 15.03 2.18
N LEU A 364 -9.60 15.82 1.37
CA LEU A 364 -9.29 17.23 1.10
C LEU A 364 -9.78 18.20 2.17
N HIS A 365 -10.76 17.78 2.98
CA HIS A 365 -11.22 18.55 4.13
C HIS A 365 -10.06 18.88 5.09
N ASN A 366 -9.03 18.03 5.14
CA ASN A 366 -7.81 18.30 5.90
C ASN A 366 -6.99 19.47 5.33
N TYR A 367 -6.84 19.58 4.01
CA TYR A 367 -6.11 20.69 3.38
C TYR A 367 -6.81 22.02 3.54
N LEU A 368 -8.13 22.07 3.37
CA LEU A 368 -8.93 23.28 3.60
C LEU A 368 -8.86 23.70 5.07
N LYS A 369 -8.97 22.76 6.02
CA LYS A 369 -8.76 23.02 7.44
C LYS A 369 -7.34 23.49 7.75
N LEU A 370 -6.32 22.89 7.13
CA LEU A 370 -4.93 23.25 7.37
C LEU A 370 -4.58 24.60 6.78
N PHE A 371 -5.07 24.88 5.58
CA PHE A 371 -4.93 26.16 4.89
C PHE A 371 -5.69 27.27 5.63
N ALA A 372 -6.90 27.01 6.13
CA ALA A 372 -7.62 27.91 7.01
C ALA A 372 -6.87 28.13 8.34
N LYS A 373 -6.33 27.09 8.97
CA LYS A 373 -5.47 27.22 10.16
C LYS A 373 -4.20 28.01 9.91
N LEU A 374 -3.63 27.95 8.70
CA LEU A 374 -2.52 28.80 8.30
C LEU A 374 -2.93 30.28 8.28
N GLN A 375 -4.19 30.58 7.99
CA GLN A 375 -4.77 31.92 7.97
C GLN A 375 -5.27 32.41 9.35
N GLU A 376 -5.75 31.51 10.22
CA GLU A 376 -6.30 31.84 11.55
C GLU A 376 -5.23 32.11 12.64
N ASN A 377 -4.03 31.53 12.52
CA ASN A 377 -3.01 31.61 13.59
C ASN A 377 -2.25 32.96 13.66
N ASP A 378 -2.62 33.96 12.86
CA ASP A 378 -2.01 35.31 12.86
C ASP A 378 -2.93 36.37 13.47
N ASP A 379 -3.53 36.08 14.63
CA ASP A 379 -4.17 37.11 15.47
C ASP A 379 -3.30 37.45 16.69
N PRO A 380 -2.19 38.20 16.53
CA PRO A 380 -1.57 38.86 17.64
C PRO A 380 -2.40 40.09 18.00
N LYS A 381 -2.92 40.09 19.24
CA LYS A 381 -3.40 41.29 19.91
C LYS A 381 -2.31 42.38 19.92
N SER A 382 -2.22 43.20 18.88
CA SER A 382 -1.62 44.54 18.93
C SER A 382 -2.09 45.39 17.76
N ASN A 383 -2.75 46.49 18.12
CA ASN A 383 -3.11 47.70 17.39
C ASN A 383 -2.58 47.94 15.96
N ASP A 384 -3.50 48.48 15.16
CA ASP A 384 -3.32 49.30 13.96
C ASP A 384 -2.85 48.61 12.68
N TRP A 385 -3.74 47.81 12.08
CA TRP A 385 -3.77 47.63 10.62
C TRP A 385 -5.12 48.09 10.07
N LYS A 386 -5.16 49.32 9.53
CA LYS A 386 -6.27 49.75 8.68
C LYS A 386 -6.16 49.00 7.34
N PRO A 387 -7.23 48.37 6.82
CA PRO A 387 -7.18 47.75 5.51
C PRO A 387 -6.84 48.81 4.46
N CYS A 388 -5.81 48.55 3.65
CA CYS A 388 -5.44 49.39 2.50
C CYS A 388 -6.58 49.39 1.48
N LYS A 389 -7.57 50.26 1.69
CA LYS A 389 -8.52 50.72 0.67
C LYS A 389 -7.91 51.77 -0.26
N GLU A 390 -6.69 52.24 0.01
CA GLU A 390 -6.12 53.41 -0.68
C GLU A 390 -5.28 53.07 -1.92
N THR A 391 -4.91 51.81 -2.16
CA THR A 391 -4.21 51.45 -3.42
C THR A 391 -5.19 51.09 -4.56
N LEU A 392 -6.46 50.80 -4.25
CA LEU A 392 -7.51 50.65 -5.27
C LEU A 392 -8.16 51.98 -5.68
N HIS A 393 -8.06 53.03 -4.84
CA HIS A 393 -8.61 54.36 -5.16
C HIS A 393 -7.69 55.23 -6.04
N ALA A 394 -6.39 54.89 -6.14
CA ALA A 394 -5.44 55.64 -6.96
C ALA A 394 -5.50 55.31 -8.47
N ALA A 395 -6.11 54.18 -8.85
CA ALA A 395 -6.25 53.77 -10.26
C ALA A 395 -7.61 54.10 -10.88
N THR A 396 -8.57 54.60 -10.09
CA THR A 396 -9.95 54.89 -10.54
C THR A 396 -10.32 56.37 -10.51
N HIS A 397 -9.37 57.29 -10.28
CA HIS A 397 -9.65 58.73 -10.17
C HIS A 397 -9.11 59.61 -11.31
N GLU A 398 -8.60 59.05 -12.41
CA GLU A 398 -8.20 59.85 -13.58
C GLU A 398 -9.25 60.00 -14.69
N PHE A 399 -10.48 59.52 -14.48
CA PHE A 399 -11.59 59.79 -15.40
C PHE A 399 -12.87 60.08 -14.61
N GLU A 400 -13.06 61.37 -14.29
CA GLU A 400 -14.32 62.13 -14.29
C GLU A 400 -14.33 63.20 -13.20
N SER A 401 -13.97 64.44 -13.57
CA SER A 401 -14.88 65.60 -13.53
C SER A 401 -14.10 66.92 -13.55
N ASN A 402 -14.37 67.74 -14.58
CA ASN A 402 -14.56 69.17 -14.39
C ASN A 402 -15.38 69.76 -15.56
N PRO A 403 -16.55 70.36 -15.30
CA PRO A 403 -17.34 71.06 -16.30
C PRO A 403 -17.06 72.57 -16.24
N SER A 404 -16.71 73.21 -17.37
CA SER A 404 -17.09 74.60 -17.64
C SER A 404 -16.75 75.07 -19.05
N SER A 405 -17.76 75.67 -19.68
CA SER A 405 -17.74 76.77 -20.65
C SER A 405 -17.38 76.54 -22.14
N GLN A 406 -18.47 76.62 -22.91
CA GLN A 406 -18.72 77.55 -24.02
C GLN A 406 -18.40 77.16 -25.48
N LYS A 407 -19.51 77.17 -26.24
CA LYS A 407 -19.69 77.56 -27.66
C LYS A 407 -19.21 76.51 -28.69
N SER A 408 -19.91 76.21 -29.78
CA SER A 408 -21.17 76.67 -30.39
C SER A 408 -21.32 75.87 -31.70
N SER A 409 -22.56 75.65 -32.16
CA SER A 409 -22.97 75.34 -33.56
C SER A 409 -22.36 74.07 -34.21
N SER A 410 -23.06 73.18 -34.90
CA SER A 410 -24.35 73.20 -35.56
C SER A 410 -24.57 71.78 -36.13
N SER A 411 -25.80 71.27 -36.05
CA SER A 411 -26.34 70.23 -36.95
C SER A 411 -26.25 70.66 -38.44
N PRO A 412 -26.50 69.84 -39.49
CA PRO A 412 -27.34 68.63 -39.51
C PRO A 412 -26.99 67.51 -40.55
N SER A 413 -27.85 66.49 -40.57
CA SER A 413 -28.44 65.79 -41.74
C SER A 413 -27.63 64.84 -42.64
N THR A 414 -28.07 63.57 -42.63
CA THR A 414 -28.60 62.77 -43.77
C THR A 414 -27.95 62.90 -45.16
N LEU A 415 -27.51 61.78 -45.76
CA LEU A 415 -27.92 61.34 -47.10
C LEU A 415 -27.38 59.94 -47.51
N ASN A 416 -28.20 59.23 -48.29
CA ASN A 416 -27.98 57.93 -48.97
C ASN A 416 -27.05 58.00 -50.20
N SER A 417 -26.49 56.85 -50.60
CA SER A 417 -26.18 56.35 -51.98
C SER A 417 -25.28 55.08 -51.85
N GLN A 418 -25.51 53.85 -52.37
CA GLN A 418 -25.87 53.31 -53.72
C GLN A 418 -25.00 53.92 -54.83
N LEU A 419 -24.18 53.26 -55.66
CA LEU A 419 -23.94 51.88 -56.15
C LEU A 419 -22.41 51.74 -56.44
N ASP A 420 -21.78 50.57 -56.66
CA ASP A 420 -21.69 49.90 -57.97
C ASP A 420 -20.98 48.53 -57.89
N GLU A 421 -21.33 47.69 -58.88
CA GLU A 421 -21.00 46.28 -59.09
C GLU A 421 -19.64 46.01 -59.78
N ASP A 422 -19.24 44.73 -59.70
CA ASP A 422 -18.45 43.93 -60.65
C ASP A 422 -16.90 44.04 -60.72
N SER A 423 -16.20 42.99 -60.25
CA SER A 423 -15.83 41.87 -61.16
C SER A 423 -15.16 40.66 -60.46
N LYS A 424 -15.69 39.49 -60.86
CA LYS A 424 -15.28 38.07 -60.77
C LYS A 424 -13.84 37.70 -60.36
N CYS A 425 -13.75 36.72 -59.44
CA CYS A 425 -12.94 35.50 -59.66
C CYS A 425 -13.45 34.28 -58.86
N GLN A 426 -14.11 33.38 -59.60
CA GLN A 426 -14.21 31.91 -59.49
C GLN A 426 -14.35 31.19 -58.13
N SER A 427 -15.49 30.50 -58.05
CA SER A 427 -15.88 29.43 -57.13
C SER A 427 -14.97 28.19 -57.17
N ILE A 428 -14.48 27.74 -56.03
CA ILE A 428 -14.13 26.33 -55.76
C ILE A 428 -14.62 25.96 -54.34
N ALA A 429 -15.50 24.95 -54.32
CA ALA A 429 -15.95 24.06 -53.25
C ALA A 429 -15.94 24.55 -51.77
N LYS A 430 -17.15 24.63 -51.20
CA LYS A 430 -17.40 24.37 -49.78
C LYS A 430 -17.08 22.90 -49.50
N GLU A 431 -16.06 22.65 -48.68
CA GLU A 431 -15.90 21.41 -47.92
C GLU A 431 -15.83 21.76 -46.42
N ASP A 432 -16.49 20.91 -45.65
CA ASP A 432 -16.91 21.10 -44.27
C ASP A 432 -15.77 21.32 -43.27
N LEU A 433 -15.85 22.44 -42.53
CA LEU A 433 -15.09 22.70 -41.31
C LEU A 433 -16.08 22.82 -40.15
N CYS A 434 -16.46 21.68 -39.56
CA CYS A 434 -17.07 21.65 -38.24
C CYS A 434 -15.97 21.61 -37.16
N GLN A 435 -15.45 22.77 -36.77
CA GLN A 435 -14.55 22.94 -35.61
C GLN A 435 -15.35 23.48 -34.42
N TYR A 436 -15.45 22.73 -33.32
CA TYR A 436 -15.76 23.31 -32.01
C TYR A 436 -14.54 24.13 -31.54
N PRO A 437 -14.65 25.44 -31.26
CA PRO A 437 -13.51 26.23 -30.83
C PRO A 437 -13.19 25.94 -29.36
N PHE A 438 -11.96 25.50 -29.07
CA PHE A 438 -11.44 25.53 -27.71
C PHE A 438 -11.43 26.98 -27.22
N ASP A 439 -12.14 27.27 -26.13
CA ASP A 439 -12.26 28.62 -25.59
C ASP A 439 -10.99 29.00 -24.79
N TYR A 440 -9.96 29.39 -25.53
CA TYR A 440 -8.67 29.80 -24.97
C TYR A 440 -8.80 30.92 -23.93
N GLU A 441 -9.80 31.80 -24.05
CA GLU A 441 -10.04 32.94 -23.18
C GLU A 441 -10.52 32.48 -21.80
N LEU A 442 -11.55 31.63 -21.76
CA LEU A 442 -12.09 31.09 -20.51
C LEU A 442 -11.04 30.35 -19.68
N TYR A 443 -10.22 29.52 -20.34
CA TYR A 443 -9.18 28.74 -19.64
C TYR A 443 -7.99 29.60 -19.21
N LEU A 444 -7.65 30.63 -20.00
CA LEU A 444 -6.64 31.61 -19.62
C LEU A 444 -7.06 32.40 -18.39
N ASP A 445 -8.31 32.84 -18.31
CA ASP A 445 -8.83 33.58 -17.15
C ASP A 445 -8.95 32.71 -15.90
N LYS A 446 -9.38 31.46 -16.04
CA LYS A 446 -9.33 30.48 -14.94
C LYS A 446 -7.91 30.25 -14.44
N LEU A 447 -6.93 30.12 -15.33
CA LEU A 447 -5.51 29.99 -14.94
C LEU A 447 -4.96 31.25 -14.28
N LYS A 448 -5.31 32.45 -14.76
CA LYS A 448 -4.96 33.72 -14.12
C LYS A 448 -5.57 33.81 -12.71
N ALA A 449 -6.82 33.38 -12.52
CA ALA A 449 -7.47 33.35 -11.21
C ALA A 449 -6.76 32.37 -10.25
N VAL A 450 -6.38 31.17 -10.73
CA VAL A 450 -5.56 30.23 -9.95
C VAL A 450 -4.19 30.83 -9.61
N LEU A 451 -3.54 31.50 -10.56
CA LEU A 451 -2.27 32.19 -10.35
C LEU A 451 -2.39 33.26 -9.26
N LEU A 452 -3.43 34.10 -9.32
CA LEU A 452 -3.70 35.14 -8.33
C LEU A 452 -3.95 34.55 -6.94
N HIS A 453 -4.72 33.45 -6.84
CA HIS A 453 -4.94 32.76 -5.56
C HIS A 453 -3.63 32.24 -4.95
N VAL A 454 -2.78 31.61 -5.77
CA VAL A 454 -1.48 31.08 -5.35
C VAL A 454 -0.55 32.22 -4.90
N LEU A 455 -0.48 33.33 -5.64
CA LEU A 455 0.32 34.51 -5.29
C LEU A 455 -0.17 35.19 -4.01
N ALA A 456 -1.49 35.35 -3.86
CA ALA A 456 -2.11 35.92 -2.66
C ALA A 456 -1.79 35.08 -1.41
N ALA A 457 -1.81 33.74 -1.54
CA ALA A 457 -1.43 32.84 -0.45
C ALA A 457 0.04 33.02 -0.03
N GLY A 458 0.94 33.24 -0.98
CA GLY A 458 2.35 33.55 -0.73
C GLY A 458 2.52 34.89 0.01
N GLN A 459 1.78 35.93 -0.40
CA GLN A 459 1.81 37.24 0.27
C GLN A 459 1.22 37.20 1.68
N TRP A 460 0.08 36.53 1.86
CA TRP A 460 -0.56 36.38 3.17
C TRP A 460 0.38 35.69 4.17
N ASN A 461 1.13 34.68 3.72
CA ASN A 461 2.08 33.95 4.55
C ASN A 461 3.50 34.57 4.54
N ALA A 462 3.70 35.76 3.98
CA ALA A 462 5.01 36.42 3.93
C ALA A 462 5.67 36.58 5.32
N PRO A 463 4.95 36.92 6.42
CA PRO A 463 5.56 36.96 7.76
C PRO A 463 6.14 35.61 8.18
N ARG A 464 5.42 34.52 7.93
CA ARG A 464 5.85 33.15 8.26
C ARG A 464 7.03 32.70 7.38
N LEU A 465 7.00 33.03 6.09
CA LEU A 465 8.11 32.75 5.16
C LEU A 465 9.40 33.50 5.56
N LYS A 466 9.30 34.71 6.10
CA LYS A 466 10.45 35.47 6.64
C LYS A 466 11.09 34.81 7.87
N MET A 467 10.35 33.95 8.59
CA MET A 467 10.89 33.18 9.71
C MET A 467 11.63 31.91 9.27
N CYS A 468 11.45 31.46 8.02
CA CYS A 468 12.17 30.31 7.49
C CYS A 468 13.65 30.64 7.26
N ASP A 469 14.52 29.65 7.43
CA ASP A 469 15.92 29.80 7.06
C ASP A 469 16.05 30.06 5.55
N ARG A 470 17.02 30.89 5.16
CA ARG A 470 17.24 31.30 3.77
C ARG A 470 17.42 30.10 2.83
N LYS A 471 17.97 29.00 3.33
CA LYS A 471 18.11 27.72 2.61
C LYS A 471 16.76 27.17 2.15
N TYR A 472 15.75 27.24 3.00
CA TYR A 472 14.43 26.67 2.77
C TYR A 472 13.40 27.63 2.20
N LEU A 473 13.69 28.93 2.08
CA LEU A 473 12.74 29.96 1.63
C LEU A 473 11.98 29.59 0.34
N VAL A 474 12.67 29.09 -0.68
CA VAL A 474 12.02 28.69 -1.96
C VAL A 474 11.14 27.45 -1.78
N SER A 475 11.55 26.55 -0.91
CA SER A 475 10.87 25.29 -0.63
C SER A 475 9.63 25.49 0.23
N SER A 476 9.71 26.34 1.25
CA SER A 476 8.55 26.76 2.05
C SER A 476 7.56 27.57 1.21
N THR A 477 8.04 28.44 0.32
CA THR A 477 7.19 29.18 -0.62
C THR A 477 6.45 28.24 -1.57
N ASN A 478 7.14 27.28 -2.20
CA ASN A 478 6.49 26.32 -3.09
C ASN A 478 5.52 25.39 -2.34
N LEU A 479 5.82 25.02 -1.09
CA LEU A 479 4.89 24.27 -0.24
C LEU A 479 3.60 25.06 0.02
N ILE A 480 3.69 26.37 0.30
CA ILE A 480 2.50 27.22 0.49
C ILE A 480 1.71 27.35 -0.82
N HIS A 481 2.39 27.54 -1.95
CA HIS A 481 1.75 27.55 -3.27
C HIS A 481 1.03 26.22 -3.57
N TYR A 482 1.66 25.09 -3.21
CA TYR A 482 1.08 23.77 -3.34
C TYR A 482 -0.19 23.61 -2.50
N LEU A 483 -0.15 24.02 -1.23
CA LEU A 483 -1.33 23.99 -0.36
C LEU A 483 -2.46 24.88 -0.89
N ALA A 484 -2.12 26.07 -1.40
CA ALA A 484 -3.08 26.97 -2.04
C ALA A 484 -3.73 26.34 -3.28
N LEU A 485 -2.93 25.73 -4.16
CA LEU A 485 -3.45 25.02 -5.34
C LEU A 485 -4.36 23.86 -4.94
N ARG A 486 -3.96 23.04 -3.96
CA ARG A 486 -4.75 21.89 -3.47
C ARG A 486 -6.03 22.28 -2.74
N SER A 487 -6.14 23.52 -2.27
CA SER A 487 -7.38 24.05 -1.67
C SER A 487 -8.49 24.33 -2.70
N LEU A 488 -8.13 24.45 -3.98
CA LEU A 488 -9.06 24.73 -5.08
C LEU A 488 -9.55 23.44 -5.76
N ASP A 489 -10.77 23.46 -6.28
CA ASP A 489 -11.20 22.44 -7.24
C ASP A 489 -10.73 22.79 -8.67
N VAL A 490 -9.54 22.33 -9.01
CA VAL A 490 -8.94 22.54 -10.34
C VAL A 490 -9.26 21.43 -11.33
N GLN A 491 -10.19 20.51 -11.02
CA GLN A 491 -10.44 19.35 -11.89
C GLN A 491 -10.89 19.76 -13.28
N GLN A 492 -11.92 20.62 -13.37
CA GLN A 492 -12.43 21.12 -14.65
C GLN A 492 -11.37 21.90 -15.45
N LEU A 493 -10.48 22.61 -14.75
CA LEU A 493 -9.37 23.34 -15.38
C LEU A 493 -8.32 22.37 -15.92
N THR A 494 -8.01 21.33 -15.14
CA THR A 494 -7.02 20.29 -15.49
C THR A 494 -7.50 19.45 -16.67
N ASP A 495 -8.77 19.04 -16.68
CA ASP A 495 -9.39 18.27 -17.77
C ASP A 495 -9.38 19.10 -19.07
N GLY A 496 -9.73 20.40 -18.98
CA GLY A 496 -9.67 21.33 -20.10
C GLY A 496 -8.25 21.54 -20.65
N LEU A 497 -7.26 21.76 -19.79
CA LEU A 497 -5.85 21.88 -20.23
C LEU A 497 -5.31 20.58 -20.82
N SER A 498 -5.67 19.43 -20.25
CA SER A 498 -5.25 18.12 -20.75
C SER A 498 -5.82 17.83 -22.14
N SER A 499 -7.03 18.32 -22.44
CA SER A 499 -7.69 18.14 -23.74
C SER A 499 -6.95 18.78 -24.93
N ILE A 500 -6.12 19.79 -24.68
CA ILE A 500 -5.25 20.44 -25.67
C ILE A 500 -3.78 20.02 -25.54
N GLY A 501 -3.51 18.93 -24.80
CA GLY A 501 -2.16 18.42 -24.57
C GLY A 501 -1.30 19.30 -23.66
N LEU A 502 -1.92 20.22 -22.89
CA LEU A 502 -1.24 20.99 -21.84
C LEU A 502 -1.26 20.26 -20.50
N MET A 503 -0.50 20.79 -19.53
CA MET A 503 -0.09 20.12 -18.30
C MET A 503 -1.25 19.72 -17.37
N ASN A 504 -1.10 18.57 -16.71
CA ASN A 504 -1.95 18.16 -15.60
C ASN A 504 -1.55 18.88 -14.30
N LEU A 505 -2.39 19.79 -13.80
CA LEU A 505 -2.14 20.56 -12.58
C LEU A 505 -2.13 19.70 -11.30
N ASP A 506 -2.79 18.53 -11.30
CA ASP A 506 -2.77 17.60 -10.16
C ASP A 506 -1.42 16.89 -9.99
N GLY A 507 -0.56 16.87 -11.03
CA GLY A 507 0.80 16.33 -10.97
C GLY A 507 1.87 17.37 -10.58
N VAL A 508 1.49 18.64 -10.47
CA VAL A 508 2.42 19.74 -10.21
C VAL A 508 2.65 19.91 -8.71
N ASN A 509 3.68 19.24 -8.20
CA ASN A 509 4.04 19.33 -6.79
C ASN A 509 5.26 20.26 -6.58
N SER A 510 6.36 20.01 -7.29
CA SER A 510 7.67 20.64 -7.00
C SER A 510 7.93 21.99 -7.70
N HIS A 511 6.99 22.52 -8.47
CA HIS A 511 7.19 23.78 -9.22
C HIS A 511 5.85 24.41 -9.60
N VAL A 512 5.02 24.70 -8.60
CA VAL A 512 3.62 25.13 -8.78
C VAL A 512 3.52 26.41 -9.60
N LEU A 513 4.20 27.48 -9.17
CA LEU A 513 4.10 28.78 -9.84
C LEU A 513 4.69 28.75 -11.26
N ALA A 514 5.85 28.12 -11.42
CA ALA A 514 6.52 28.01 -12.72
C ALA A 514 5.68 27.21 -13.73
N SER A 515 4.98 26.16 -13.28
CA SER A 515 4.09 25.36 -14.14
C SER A 515 2.87 26.14 -14.60
N ILE A 516 2.23 26.88 -13.69
CA ILE A 516 1.07 27.72 -14.01
C ILE A 516 1.47 28.81 -15.02
N ASN A 517 2.59 29.50 -14.77
CA ASN A 517 3.10 30.53 -15.69
C ASN A 517 3.50 29.97 -17.06
N SER A 518 4.08 28.76 -17.09
CA SER A 518 4.41 28.08 -18.35
C SER A 518 3.16 27.73 -19.15
N CYS A 519 2.10 27.25 -18.48
CA CYS A 519 0.82 26.96 -19.12
C CYS A 519 0.16 28.22 -19.68
N ILE A 520 0.12 29.31 -18.90
CA ILE A 520 -0.38 30.62 -19.35
C ILE A 520 0.40 31.09 -20.58
N SER A 521 1.73 31.02 -20.54
CA SER A 521 2.59 31.43 -21.65
C SER A 521 2.37 30.61 -22.92
N LEU A 522 2.13 29.30 -22.80
CA LEU A 522 1.85 28.42 -23.93
C LEU A 522 0.48 28.71 -24.56
N LEU A 523 -0.55 28.93 -23.74
CA LEU A 523 -1.89 29.31 -24.20
C LEU A 523 -1.88 30.65 -24.93
N VAL A 524 -1.20 31.65 -24.37
CA VAL A 524 -1.04 32.98 -24.98
C VAL A 524 -0.36 32.89 -26.35
N LYS A 525 0.65 32.03 -26.50
CA LYS A 525 1.33 31.81 -27.80
C LYS A 525 0.45 31.12 -28.84
N GLN A 526 -0.48 30.27 -28.42
CA GLN A 526 -1.39 29.56 -29.33
C GLN A 526 -2.59 30.40 -29.77
N ALA A 527 -2.91 31.50 -29.05
CA ALA A 527 -3.99 32.43 -29.38
C ALA A 527 -3.48 33.88 -29.65
N PRO A 528 -2.65 34.10 -30.70
CA PRO A 528 -1.99 35.39 -30.94
C PRO A 528 -2.93 36.55 -31.33
N LYS A 529 -4.20 36.27 -31.69
CA LYS A 529 -5.19 37.30 -32.05
C LYS A 529 -5.62 38.19 -30.88
N TYR A 530 -5.24 37.87 -29.65
CA TYR A 530 -5.75 38.51 -28.44
C TYR A 530 -4.66 39.13 -27.54
N CYS A 531 -3.49 39.49 -28.10
CA CYS A 531 -2.42 40.09 -27.30
C CYS A 531 -1.89 41.41 -27.85
N SER A 532 -2.23 42.50 -27.15
CA SER A 532 -1.35 43.69 -27.06
C SER A 532 -1.58 44.61 -25.85
N ALA A 533 -2.52 44.36 -24.92
CA ALA A 533 -2.79 45.32 -23.83
C ALA A 533 -2.72 44.79 -22.37
N GLU A 534 -3.07 43.53 -22.08
CA GLU A 534 -3.32 43.14 -20.66
C GLU A 534 -2.20 42.39 -19.93
N LEU A 535 -1.21 41.80 -20.62
CA LEU A 535 -0.12 41.11 -19.92
C LEU A 535 0.80 42.06 -19.12
N ASN A 536 0.88 43.34 -19.51
CA ASN A 536 1.71 44.34 -18.81
C ASN A 536 1.07 44.88 -17.52
N VAL A 537 -0.21 44.60 -17.25
CA VAL A 537 -0.94 45.15 -16.09
C VAL A 537 -0.75 44.30 -14.83
N LEU A 538 -0.53 42.99 -14.98
CA LEU A 538 -0.23 42.07 -13.86
C LEU A 538 1.19 42.26 -13.28
N ASP A 539 2.15 42.70 -14.11
CA ASP A 539 3.52 43.03 -13.65
C ASP A 539 3.57 44.37 -12.88
N ALA A 540 2.74 45.34 -13.27
CA ALA A 540 2.77 46.69 -12.70
C ALA A 540 2.04 46.83 -11.35
N SER A 541 0.99 46.04 -11.09
CA SER A 541 0.13 46.19 -9.91
C SER A 541 0.59 45.40 -8.68
N PHE A 542 1.47 44.40 -8.85
CA PHE A 542 2.07 43.62 -7.76
C PHE A 542 3.56 43.93 -7.50
N GLY A 543 4.12 44.96 -8.15
CA GLY A 543 5.49 45.40 -7.93
C GLY A 543 6.54 44.34 -8.28
N VAL A 544 6.29 43.55 -9.33
CA VAL A 544 7.20 42.50 -9.77
C VAL A 544 7.96 42.99 -11.00
N THR A 545 9.17 43.50 -10.81
CA THR A 545 10.08 43.80 -11.90
C THR A 545 10.52 42.50 -12.59
N CYS A 546 10.24 42.40 -13.90
CA CYS A 546 10.45 41.19 -14.70
C CYS A 546 11.92 40.74 -14.80
N GLU A 547 12.90 41.60 -14.48
CA GLU A 547 14.32 41.31 -14.68
C GLU A 547 14.97 40.51 -13.53
N GLU A 548 14.45 40.58 -12.30
CA GLU A 548 15.02 39.85 -11.16
C GLU A 548 14.35 38.49 -10.92
N ASN A 549 13.06 38.35 -11.28
CA ASN A 549 12.31 37.10 -11.12
C ASN A 549 12.41 36.10 -12.28
N GLN A 550 12.86 36.52 -13.47
CA GLN A 550 13.12 35.59 -14.58
C GLN A 550 14.26 34.60 -14.30
N LYS A 551 15.14 34.89 -13.32
CA LYS A 551 16.18 33.93 -12.87
C LYS A 551 15.68 32.91 -11.83
N VAL A 552 14.48 33.08 -11.26
CA VAL A 552 14.01 32.32 -10.07
C VAL A 552 13.07 31.15 -10.41
N MET A 553 12.61 31.01 -11.66
CA MET A 553 11.46 30.17 -12.00
C MET A 553 11.71 29.13 -13.11
N GLU A 554 12.95 28.67 -13.31
CA GLU A 554 13.22 27.53 -14.19
C GLU A 554 12.98 26.20 -13.46
N THR A 555 12.22 25.29 -14.08
CA THR A 555 11.98 23.92 -13.57
C THR A 555 13.29 23.17 -13.26
N GLY A 556 14.38 23.50 -13.95
CA GLY A 556 15.73 22.99 -13.68
C GLY A 556 16.29 23.39 -12.30
N LEU A 557 15.97 24.60 -11.80
CA LEU A 557 16.45 25.09 -10.50
C LEU A 557 15.78 24.35 -9.33
N MET A 558 14.48 24.07 -9.43
CA MET A 558 13.73 23.35 -8.39
C MET A 558 14.16 21.88 -8.28
N ARG A 559 14.38 21.21 -9.42
CA ARG A 559 14.94 19.85 -9.46
C ARG A 559 16.34 19.81 -8.84
N LYS A 560 17.17 20.82 -9.14
CA LYS A 560 18.50 20.96 -8.53
C LYS A 560 18.41 21.16 -7.02
N ARG A 561 17.44 21.93 -6.50
CA ARG A 561 17.24 22.11 -5.05
C ARG A 561 16.86 20.82 -4.33
N ALA A 562 15.90 20.06 -4.86
CA ALA A 562 15.54 18.76 -4.28
C ALA A 562 16.76 17.81 -4.22
N SER A 563 17.56 17.77 -5.28
CA SER A 563 18.82 17.01 -5.31
C SER A 563 19.85 17.53 -4.32
N MET A 564 19.97 18.85 -4.13
CA MET A 564 20.85 19.46 -3.13
C MET A 564 20.45 19.07 -1.70
N HIS A 565 19.18 19.20 -1.33
CA HIS A 565 18.71 18.80 0.01
C HIS A 565 18.92 17.30 0.26
N ALA A 566 18.66 16.46 -0.74
CA ALA A 566 18.93 15.03 -0.65
C ALA A 566 20.43 14.75 -0.45
N THR A 567 21.30 15.43 -1.21
CA THR A 567 22.76 15.25 -1.11
C THR A 567 23.31 15.72 0.24
N GLU A 568 22.77 16.81 0.78
CA GLU A 568 23.20 17.36 2.05
C GLU A 568 22.81 16.46 3.23
N LEU A 569 21.61 15.88 3.20
CA LEU A 569 21.14 14.97 4.24
C LEU A 569 21.70 13.55 4.07
N LEU A 570 21.55 12.95 2.89
CA LEU A 570 21.79 11.53 2.63
C LEU A 570 23.20 11.26 2.06
N GLY A 571 23.93 12.29 1.63
CA GLY A 571 25.21 12.16 0.93
C GLY A 571 25.06 12.02 -0.58
N THR A 572 26.18 11.92 -1.29
CA THR A 572 26.21 11.74 -2.75
C THR A 572 25.99 10.29 -3.13
N VAL A 573 25.15 10.03 -4.13
CA VAL A 573 24.93 8.66 -4.64
C VAL A 573 26.11 8.21 -5.52
N CYS A 574 26.63 7.02 -5.28
CA CYS A 574 27.61 6.38 -6.17
C CYS A 574 26.90 5.63 -7.33
N ASN A 575 27.49 5.65 -8.53
CA ASN A 575 27.12 4.80 -9.68
C ASN A 575 25.79 5.11 -10.43
N LYS A 576 25.49 6.39 -10.73
CA LYS A 576 24.32 6.81 -11.55
C LYS A 576 22.94 6.36 -11.03
N LYS A 577 22.83 5.87 -9.79
CA LYS A 577 21.55 5.54 -9.17
C LYS A 577 20.86 6.81 -8.65
N GLU A 578 19.53 6.81 -8.62
CA GLU A 578 18.72 7.93 -8.08
C GLU A 578 18.26 7.69 -6.62
N VAL A 579 18.54 6.51 -6.06
CA VAL A 579 17.99 6.06 -4.76
C VAL A 579 19.11 5.62 -3.81
N HIS A 580 19.01 6.04 -2.54
CA HIS A 580 19.87 5.58 -1.45
C HIS A 580 19.30 4.34 -0.75
N ILE A 581 20.18 3.42 -0.34
CA ILE A 581 19.81 2.23 0.42
C ILE A 581 20.24 2.39 1.88
N MET A 582 19.27 2.32 2.78
CA MET A 582 19.48 2.35 4.23
C MET A 582 19.31 0.96 4.84
N VAL A 583 20.27 0.53 5.67
CA VAL A 583 20.25 -0.78 6.33
C VAL A 583 20.28 -0.61 7.84
N THR A 584 19.33 -1.23 8.54
CA THR A 584 19.32 -1.24 10.02
C THR A 584 20.22 -2.35 10.54
N VAL A 585 21.10 -2.04 11.50
CA VAL A 585 22.02 -3.00 12.11
C VAL A 585 21.94 -2.93 13.64
N GLY A 586 22.05 -4.07 14.30
CA GLY A 586 22.20 -4.18 15.75
C GLY A 586 23.50 -4.86 16.16
N LYS A 587 23.54 -5.40 17.38
CA LYS A 587 24.70 -6.11 17.97
C LYS A 587 25.27 -7.24 17.10
N GLU A 588 24.48 -7.82 16.19
CA GLU A 588 24.93 -8.86 15.26
C GLU A 588 26.04 -8.39 14.31
N ALA A 589 26.14 -7.09 14.04
CA ALA A 589 27.23 -6.52 13.25
C ALA A 589 28.58 -6.66 13.96
N ILE A 590 28.60 -6.61 15.31
CA ILE A 590 29.82 -6.79 16.10
C ILE A 590 30.30 -8.24 16.03
N ALA A 591 29.36 -9.20 16.07
CA ALA A 591 29.67 -10.62 16.03
C ALA A 591 30.20 -11.09 14.66
N LYS A 592 29.79 -10.41 13.58
CA LYS A 592 30.14 -10.78 12.20
C LYS A 592 30.97 -9.68 11.54
N GLN A 593 32.30 -9.76 11.69
CA GLN A 593 33.23 -8.75 11.16
C GLN A 593 33.08 -8.45 9.66
N GLN A 594 32.63 -9.40 8.83
CA GLN A 594 32.44 -9.18 7.39
C GLN A 594 31.09 -8.56 7.02
N LEU A 595 30.13 -8.47 7.96
CA LEU A 595 28.77 -8.03 7.64
C LEU A 595 28.72 -6.59 7.12
N LEU A 596 29.34 -5.65 7.81
CA LEU A 596 29.35 -4.24 7.40
C LEU A 596 30.12 -4.01 6.08
N PRO A 597 31.33 -4.57 5.88
CA PRO A 597 31.99 -4.55 4.57
C PRO A 597 31.12 -5.10 3.44
N ASP A 598 30.46 -6.24 3.65
CA ASP A 598 29.61 -6.88 2.64
C ASP A 598 28.38 -6.03 2.30
N LEU A 599 27.75 -5.40 3.29
CA LEU A 599 26.61 -4.50 3.09
C LEU A 599 27.00 -3.27 2.25
N LEU A 600 28.13 -2.62 2.58
CA LEU A 600 28.64 -1.49 1.81
C LEU A 600 29.07 -1.91 0.40
N LYS A 601 29.64 -3.11 0.24
CA LYS A 601 29.98 -3.66 -1.07
C LYS A 601 28.73 -3.89 -1.92
N ALA A 602 27.67 -4.45 -1.32
CA ALA A 602 26.37 -4.70 -1.95
C ALA A 602 25.61 -3.41 -2.33
N GLY A 603 25.91 -2.29 -1.67
CA GLY A 603 25.42 -0.97 -2.04
C GLY A 603 24.57 -0.28 -0.97
N ALA A 604 24.77 -0.60 0.32
CA ALA A 604 24.24 0.21 1.41
C ALA A 604 24.97 1.58 1.45
N ASP A 605 24.19 2.67 1.48
CA ASP A 605 24.70 4.05 1.57
C ASP A 605 24.58 4.60 3.00
N ILE A 606 23.59 4.10 3.76
CA ILE A 606 23.28 4.57 5.11
C ILE A 606 23.16 3.39 6.06
N ILE A 607 23.88 3.45 7.18
CA ILE A 607 23.72 2.52 8.29
C ILE A 607 22.83 3.17 9.35
N ARG A 608 21.70 2.53 9.63
CA ARG A 608 20.72 2.93 10.64
C ARG A 608 20.92 2.15 11.92
N ILE A 609 20.98 2.85 13.05
CA ILE A 609 21.03 2.28 14.40
C ILE A 609 19.77 2.72 15.15
N ASN A 610 19.09 1.78 15.78
CA ASN A 610 17.85 2.05 16.53
C ASN A 610 18.15 2.14 18.04
N SER A 611 18.11 3.35 18.61
CA SER A 611 18.43 3.60 20.02
C SER A 611 17.34 3.14 21.00
N ALA A 612 16.24 2.55 20.52
CA ALA A 612 15.30 1.83 21.38
C ALA A 612 15.87 0.51 21.93
N HIS A 613 16.97 0.02 21.37
CA HIS A 613 17.65 -1.21 21.74
C HIS A 613 19.15 -0.98 21.94
N ASP A 614 19.78 -1.88 22.69
CA ASP A 614 21.22 -1.85 23.00
C ASP A 614 21.64 -0.55 23.75
N ASP A 615 22.95 -0.32 23.87
CA ASP A 615 23.54 0.80 24.60
C ASP A 615 24.67 1.48 23.81
N SER A 616 25.18 2.59 24.36
CA SER A 616 26.22 3.41 23.73
C SER A 616 27.52 2.67 23.43
N SER A 617 27.85 1.61 24.17
CA SER A 617 29.05 0.80 23.92
C SER A 617 28.90 -0.02 22.64
N VAL A 618 27.72 -0.63 22.44
CA VAL A 618 27.38 -1.38 21.24
C VAL A 618 27.32 -0.45 20.03
N TRP A 619 26.63 0.69 20.16
CA TRP A 619 26.51 1.65 19.07
C TRP A 619 27.87 2.21 18.64
N SER A 620 28.76 2.51 19.59
CA SER A 620 30.11 3.02 19.29
C SER A 620 30.93 2.04 18.45
N GLU A 621 30.87 0.75 18.79
CA GLU A 621 31.60 -0.28 18.06
C GLU A 621 31.05 -0.49 16.64
N ILE A 622 29.72 -0.47 16.46
CA ILE A 622 29.09 -0.53 15.14
C ILE A 622 29.55 0.65 14.27
N ILE A 623 29.53 1.87 14.81
CA ILE A 623 29.93 3.08 14.09
C ILE A 623 31.41 3.04 13.72
N ARG A 624 32.26 2.56 14.64
CA ARG A 624 33.70 2.38 14.40
C ARG A 624 33.95 1.43 13.22
N GLN A 625 33.28 0.27 13.22
CA GLN A 625 33.42 -0.71 12.14
C GLN A 625 32.84 -0.21 10.82
N ALA A 626 31.72 0.51 10.83
CA ALA A 626 31.12 1.10 9.62
C ALA A 626 32.05 2.15 9.00
N LYS A 627 32.60 3.07 9.80
CA LYS A 627 33.57 4.08 9.35
C LYS A 627 34.84 3.45 8.80
N HIS A 628 35.39 2.45 9.49
CA HIS A 628 36.55 1.70 9.00
C HIS A 628 36.28 1.00 7.66
N SER A 629 35.13 0.35 7.52
CA SER A 629 34.73 -0.35 6.29
C SER A 629 34.51 0.63 5.13
N SER A 630 33.91 1.78 5.40
CA SER A 630 33.70 2.87 4.44
C SER A 630 35.03 3.41 3.90
N GLN A 631 36.01 3.64 4.79
CA GLN A 631 37.36 4.07 4.40
C GLN A 631 38.08 3.00 3.58
N MET A 632 38.04 1.74 4.01
CA MET A 632 38.72 0.63 3.33
C MET A 632 38.17 0.37 1.92
N LEU A 633 36.86 0.57 1.71
CA LEU A 633 36.20 0.33 0.42
C LEU A 633 36.13 1.58 -0.47
N GLU A 634 36.62 2.74 0.00
CA GLU A 634 36.47 4.05 -0.65
C GLU A 634 35.01 4.36 -1.04
N LYS A 635 34.06 3.89 -0.23
CA LYS A 635 32.62 4.11 -0.43
C LYS A 635 32.06 4.98 0.70
N PRO A 636 31.48 6.15 0.42
CA PRO A 636 30.90 6.99 1.46
C PRO A 636 29.73 6.27 2.13
N CYS A 637 29.69 6.33 3.46
CA CYS A 637 28.62 5.76 4.27
C CYS A 637 28.19 6.79 5.31
N ARG A 638 26.88 7.09 5.37
CA ARG A 638 26.30 7.92 6.43
C ARG A 638 25.77 7.07 7.57
N ILE A 639 25.75 7.63 8.77
CA ILE A 639 25.18 7.02 9.98
C ILE A 639 23.91 7.79 10.39
N LEU A 640 22.80 7.07 10.50
CA LEU A 640 21.55 7.59 11.05
C LEU A 640 21.23 6.87 12.36
N MET A 641 20.94 7.63 13.42
CA MET A 641 20.51 7.07 14.70
C MET A 641 19.08 7.51 15.03
N ASP A 642 18.18 6.56 15.20
CA ASP A 642 16.81 6.82 15.62
C ASP A 642 16.71 6.93 17.14
N LEU A 643 16.19 8.06 17.63
CA LEU A 643 15.79 8.20 19.03
C LEU A 643 14.61 7.28 19.33
N ALA A 644 14.52 6.78 20.55
CA ALA A 644 13.51 5.81 20.94
C ALA A 644 12.11 6.43 20.95
N GLY A 645 12.02 7.69 21.40
CA GLY A 645 10.77 8.41 21.55
C GLY A 645 9.85 7.81 22.65
N PRO A 646 8.65 8.38 22.81
CA PRO A 646 7.67 8.00 23.83
C PRO A 646 6.90 6.70 23.54
N LYS A 647 7.52 5.70 22.91
CA LYS A 647 6.82 4.46 22.55
C LYS A 647 6.43 3.66 23.79
N LEU A 648 5.14 3.43 23.99
CA LEU A 648 4.64 2.60 25.09
C LEU A 648 4.99 1.13 24.86
N ARG A 649 5.39 0.44 25.94
CA ARG A 649 5.65 -0.99 25.89
C ARG A 649 5.07 -1.72 27.09
N THR A 650 4.76 -2.99 26.87
CA THR A 650 4.44 -3.91 27.96
C THR A 650 5.67 -4.09 28.86
N GLY A 651 5.47 -4.08 30.16
CA GLY A 651 6.52 -4.35 31.14
C GLY A 651 7.00 -5.80 31.11
N PHE A 652 7.97 -6.10 31.97
CA PHE A 652 8.63 -7.40 32.00
C PHE A 652 7.78 -8.46 32.70
N LEU A 653 7.58 -9.59 32.02
CA LEU A 653 7.06 -10.82 32.62
C LEU A 653 8.15 -11.53 33.43
N ASN A 654 7.74 -12.28 34.46
CA ASN A 654 8.65 -13.09 35.28
C ASN A 654 9.46 -14.06 34.40
N LYS A 655 10.73 -14.27 34.74
CA LYS A 655 11.58 -15.22 34.01
C LYS A 655 10.98 -16.63 34.10
N GLY A 656 10.88 -17.31 32.96
CA GLY A 656 10.43 -18.69 32.88
C GLY A 656 11.43 -19.67 33.47
N PRO A 657 11.05 -20.96 33.59
CA PRO A 657 11.97 -21.98 34.06
C PRO A 657 13.21 -22.05 33.16
N SER A 658 14.39 -22.24 33.76
CA SER A 658 15.68 -22.42 33.07
C SER A 658 15.79 -23.81 32.44
N VAL A 659 14.95 -24.07 31.44
CA VAL A 659 14.83 -25.35 30.74
C VAL A 659 14.90 -25.12 29.23
N MET A 660 15.82 -25.81 28.56
CA MET A 660 15.99 -25.79 27.12
C MET A 660 15.36 -27.04 26.50
N LYS A 661 14.54 -26.85 25.45
CA LYS A 661 13.94 -27.95 24.67
C LYS A 661 14.82 -28.24 23.46
N ILE A 662 15.29 -29.48 23.34
CA ILE A 662 16.05 -29.98 22.18
C ILE A 662 15.19 -31.05 21.50
N SER A 663 14.96 -30.95 20.18
CA SER A 663 14.06 -31.87 19.47
C SER A 663 14.59 -32.23 18.08
N PRO A 664 14.72 -33.52 17.75
CA PRO A 664 15.09 -33.93 16.41
C PRO A 664 14.00 -33.57 15.39
N LYS A 665 14.39 -33.37 14.13
CA LYS A 665 13.45 -33.21 13.02
C LYS A 665 12.78 -34.55 12.70
N LYS A 666 11.46 -34.53 12.60
CA LYS A 666 10.63 -35.72 12.39
C LYS A 666 9.75 -35.59 11.16
N ASP A 667 9.46 -36.72 10.52
CA ASP A 667 8.46 -36.79 9.45
C ASP A 667 7.04 -36.68 10.01
N VAL A 668 6.06 -36.63 9.12
CA VAL A 668 4.62 -36.63 9.46
C VAL A 668 4.19 -37.87 10.23
N SER A 669 4.91 -38.99 10.10
CA SER A 669 4.67 -40.25 10.82
C SER A 669 5.32 -40.28 12.21
N GLY A 670 6.10 -39.25 12.58
CA GLY A 670 6.80 -39.13 13.85
C GLY A 670 8.17 -39.82 13.93
N ASN A 671 8.67 -40.38 12.82
CA ASN A 671 10.01 -40.95 12.71
C ASN A 671 11.05 -39.84 12.60
N VAL A 672 12.25 -40.06 13.15
CA VAL A 672 13.33 -39.08 13.11
C VAL A 672 13.99 -39.10 11.73
N ILE A 673 13.94 -37.96 11.03
CA ILE A 673 14.64 -37.77 9.74
C ILE A 673 16.08 -37.33 10.02
N VAL A 674 16.26 -36.35 10.91
CA VAL A 674 17.57 -35.80 11.27
C VAL A 674 17.65 -35.69 12.80
N PRO A 675 18.65 -36.31 13.45
CA PRO A 675 18.87 -36.14 14.88
C PRO A 675 19.27 -34.69 15.19
N ALA A 676 18.83 -34.18 16.34
CA ALA A 676 19.19 -32.85 16.78
C ALA A 676 20.68 -32.79 17.14
N GLN A 677 21.44 -31.88 16.53
CA GLN A 677 22.86 -31.67 16.83
C GLN A 677 23.04 -30.61 17.91
N VAL A 678 23.80 -30.94 18.94
CA VAL A 678 24.01 -30.12 20.12
C VAL A 678 25.51 -29.98 20.37
N TRP A 679 25.95 -28.78 20.71
CA TRP A 679 27.31 -28.53 21.16
C TRP A 679 27.42 -28.72 22.67
N LEU A 680 28.36 -29.54 23.11
CA LEU A 680 28.64 -29.82 24.51
C LEU A 680 30.08 -29.43 24.83
N SER A 681 30.26 -28.49 25.76
CA SER A 681 31.59 -27.97 26.10
C SER A 681 31.66 -27.47 27.56
N TYR A 682 32.84 -26.98 27.97
CA TYR A 682 32.99 -26.26 29.22
C TYR A 682 32.54 -24.80 29.07
N SER A 683 32.13 -24.15 30.15
CA SER A 683 31.65 -22.76 30.11
C SER A 683 32.73 -21.83 29.53
N GLY A 684 32.39 -21.09 28.46
CA GLY A 684 33.34 -20.22 27.74
C GLY A 684 33.99 -20.85 26.49
N CYS A 685 33.69 -22.11 26.18
CA CYS A 685 34.11 -22.76 24.94
C CYS A 685 32.95 -22.83 23.93
N ASP A 686 32.75 -21.74 23.18
CA ASP A 686 31.70 -21.65 22.17
C ASP A 686 32.03 -22.45 20.89
N PRO A 687 31.01 -22.85 20.11
CA PRO A 687 31.23 -23.58 18.87
C PRO A 687 32.04 -22.73 17.86
N PRO A 688 32.97 -23.35 17.09
CA PRO A 688 33.60 -22.71 15.94
C PRO A 688 32.56 -22.14 14.96
N SER A 689 32.90 -21.05 14.27
CA SER A 689 32.01 -20.34 13.34
C SER A 689 31.44 -21.18 12.18
N HIS A 690 32.09 -22.30 11.83
CA HIS A 690 31.62 -23.23 10.79
C HIS A 690 30.62 -24.29 11.31
N ILE A 691 30.30 -24.29 12.61
CA ILE A 691 29.37 -25.24 13.23
C ILE A 691 28.18 -24.46 13.77
N SER A 692 26.98 -24.78 13.27
CA SER A 692 25.72 -24.19 13.72
C SER A 692 24.88 -25.25 14.44
N PRO A 693 25.10 -25.49 15.74
CA PRO A 693 24.35 -26.48 16.52
C PRO A 693 22.93 -25.97 16.83
N GLU A 694 21.95 -26.86 16.98
CA GLU A 694 20.59 -26.50 17.42
C GLU A 694 20.54 -26.03 18.88
N ALA A 695 21.51 -26.42 19.69
CA ALA A 695 21.63 -26.02 21.09
C ALA A 695 23.09 -26.05 21.55
N VAL A 696 23.41 -25.19 22.52
CA VAL A 696 24.71 -25.14 23.20
C VAL A 696 24.49 -25.47 24.67
N LEU A 697 25.24 -26.44 25.18
CA LEU A 697 25.17 -26.93 26.55
C LEU A 697 26.55 -26.86 27.20
N TYR A 698 26.62 -26.24 28.37
CA TYR A 698 27.85 -26.16 29.16
C TYR A 698 27.83 -27.16 30.30
N VAL A 699 28.96 -27.83 30.53
CA VAL A 699 29.18 -28.77 31.63
C VAL A 699 30.10 -28.13 32.68
N GLU A 700 29.75 -28.28 33.96
CA GLU A 700 30.48 -27.73 35.11
C GLU A 700 31.92 -28.25 35.27
N SER A 701 32.23 -29.45 34.78
CA SER A 701 33.52 -30.11 35.05
C SER A 701 34.22 -30.59 33.79
N GLU A 702 35.41 -30.05 33.53
CA GLU A 702 36.29 -30.52 32.45
C GLU A 702 36.67 -31.99 32.59
N ARG A 703 36.78 -32.51 33.83
CA ARG A 703 37.09 -33.93 34.10
C ARG A 703 36.08 -34.89 33.48
N PHE A 704 34.82 -34.46 33.35
CA PHE A 704 33.79 -35.24 32.65
C PHE A 704 34.02 -35.23 31.14
N LEU A 705 34.31 -34.06 30.57
CA LEU A 705 34.55 -33.86 29.14
C LEU A 705 35.83 -34.58 28.65
N HIS A 706 36.88 -34.66 29.47
CA HIS A 706 38.10 -35.41 29.14
C HIS A 706 37.89 -36.92 28.99
N LYS A 707 36.82 -37.46 29.58
CA LYS A 707 36.48 -38.89 29.53
C LYS A 707 35.56 -39.26 28.37
N LEU A 708 35.17 -38.30 27.54
CA LEU A 708 34.32 -38.52 26.37
C LEU A 708 35.18 -38.89 25.16
N GLU A 709 34.78 -39.96 24.49
CA GLU A 709 35.35 -40.41 23.22
C GLU A 709 34.26 -40.36 22.14
N VAL A 710 34.65 -40.22 20.88
CA VAL A 710 33.72 -40.30 19.75
C VAL A 710 33.04 -41.68 19.77
N GLY A 711 31.71 -41.69 19.70
CA GLY A 711 30.88 -42.89 19.85
C GLY A 711 30.33 -43.14 21.26
N SER A 712 30.80 -42.41 22.28
CA SER A 712 30.26 -42.50 23.65
C SER A 712 28.76 -42.16 23.71
N ILE A 713 28.01 -42.90 24.53
CA ILE A 713 26.60 -42.61 24.82
C ILE A 713 26.50 -41.99 26.21
N ILE A 714 25.90 -40.80 26.29
CA ILE A 714 25.67 -40.06 27.54
C ILE A 714 24.19 -40.19 27.90
N ARG A 715 23.87 -40.81 29.03
CA ARG A 715 22.50 -40.94 29.54
C ARG A 715 22.19 -39.87 30.57
N PHE A 716 20.95 -39.38 30.56
CA PHE A 716 20.45 -38.41 31.54
C PHE A 716 18.94 -38.53 31.74
N VAL A 717 18.44 -37.92 32.81
CA VAL A 717 17.01 -37.76 33.07
C VAL A 717 16.64 -36.31 32.73
N ASP A 718 15.69 -36.13 31.83
CA ASP A 718 15.24 -34.80 31.41
C ASP A 718 14.40 -34.11 32.52
N ALA A 719 14.13 -32.81 32.39
CA ALA A 719 13.39 -32.01 33.36
C ALA A 719 11.94 -32.49 33.60
N ARG A 720 11.43 -33.42 32.77
CA ARG A 720 10.12 -34.07 32.92
C ARG A 720 10.22 -35.47 33.54
N GLY A 721 11.40 -35.87 34.01
CA GLY A 721 11.65 -37.19 34.58
C GLY A 721 11.84 -38.30 33.54
N LYS A 722 11.99 -38.00 32.24
CA LYS A 722 12.13 -39.03 31.20
C LYS A 722 13.59 -39.34 30.89
N ASN A 723 13.93 -40.62 30.77
CA ASN A 723 15.27 -41.07 30.39
C ASN A 723 15.59 -40.71 28.93
N ARG A 724 16.77 -40.13 28.71
CA ARG A 724 17.27 -39.68 27.41
C ARG A 724 18.75 -40.01 27.24
N SER A 725 19.22 -39.93 26.00
CA SER A 725 20.61 -40.20 25.62
C SER A 725 21.11 -39.19 24.60
N LEU A 726 22.39 -38.83 24.70
CA LEU A 726 23.16 -38.06 23.73
C LEU A 726 24.25 -38.98 23.17
N LYS A 727 24.48 -38.98 21.86
CA LYS A 727 25.58 -39.73 21.24
C LYS A 727 26.69 -38.77 20.83
N VAL A 728 27.93 -39.01 21.24
CA VAL A 728 29.07 -38.17 20.85
C VAL A 728 29.49 -38.50 19.42
N CYS A 729 29.44 -37.52 18.52
CA CYS A 729 29.71 -37.72 17.09
C CYS A 729 31.10 -37.22 16.67
N LYS A 730 31.49 -36.03 17.13
CA LYS A 730 32.78 -35.42 16.78
C LYS A 730 33.37 -34.68 17.97
N LYS A 731 34.71 -34.66 18.03
CA LYS A 731 35.49 -33.85 18.97
C LYS A 731 36.18 -32.74 18.18
N HIS A 732 36.10 -31.52 18.67
CA HIS A 732 36.66 -30.33 18.04
C HIS A 732 37.64 -29.66 19.01
N SER A 733 38.79 -29.22 18.49
CA SER A 733 39.72 -28.37 19.22
C SER A 733 39.26 -26.92 19.10
N VAL A 734 39.12 -26.21 20.22
CA VAL A 734 38.76 -24.78 20.27
C VAL A 734 39.80 -24.02 21.08
N PHE A 735 39.93 -22.71 20.85
CA PHE A 735 40.99 -21.88 21.45
C PHE A 735 41.06 -21.99 22.99
N ALA A 736 39.93 -22.23 23.65
CA ALA A 736 39.82 -22.37 25.10
C ALA A 736 39.76 -23.84 25.61
N GLY A 737 39.92 -24.86 24.75
CA GLY A 737 39.89 -26.27 25.15
C GLY A 737 39.34 -27.22 24.09
N TYR A 738 38.37 -28.06 24.46
CA TYR A 738 37.72 -29.00 23.54
C TYR A 738 36.20 -28.88 23.62
N GLY A 739 35.54 -29.00 22.47
CA GLY A 739 34.09 -29.10 22.36
C GLY A 739 33.67 -30.38 21.63
N TYR A 740 32.46 -30.85 21.93
CA TYR A 740 31.92 -32.07 21.35
C TYR A 740 30.61 -31.79 20.65
N THR A 741 30.46 -32.30 19.43
CA THR A 741 29.18 -32.34 18.73
C THR A 741 28.48 -33.64 19.12
N VAL A 742 27.30 -33.52 19.74
CA VAL A 742 26.50 -34.65 20.20
C VAL A 742 25.13 -34.67 19.53
N GLU A 743 24.60 -35.85 19.27
CA GLU A 743 23.30 -36.06 18.63
C GLU A 743 22.23 -36.53 19.60
N VAL A 744 21.01 -36.02 19.40
CA VAL A 744 19.84 -36.33 20.20
C VAL A 744 18.72 -36.87 19.31
N SER A 745 18.41 -38.16 19.46
CA SER A 745 17.38 -38.84 18.66
C SER A 745 15.98 -38.77 19.29
N ARG A 746 15.82 -38.22 20.50
CA ARG A 746 14.52 -38.06 21.17
C ARG A 746 14.42 -36.72 21.86
N THR A 747 13.28 -36.04 21.70
CA THR A 747 13.03 -34.74 22.34
C THR A 747 13.33 -34.75 23.84
N ALA A 748 14.24 -33.88 24.27
CA ALA A 748 14.72 -33.73 25.63
C ALA A 748 14.51 -32.30 26.15
N TYR A 749 14.30 -32.17 27.46
CA TYR A 749 14.17 -30.91 28.17
C TYR A 749 15.28 -30.85 29.21
N ILE A 750 16.26 -29.99 29.02
CA ILE A 750 17.47 -29.94 29.85
C ILE A 750 17.45 -28.68 30.70
N ALA A 751 17.63 -28.84 32.00
CA ALA A 751 17.72 -27.74 32.96
C ALA A 751 19.14 -27.61 33.51
N SER A 752 19.48 -26.44 34.06
CA SER A 752 20.67 -26.30 34.91
C SER A 752 20.60 -27.33 36.06
N GLY A 753 21.70 -28.02 36.31
CA GLY A 753 21.80 -29.13 37.27
C GLY A 753 21.47 -30.51 36.70
N THR A 754 21.09 -30.64 35.42
CA THR A 754 20.85 -31.95 34.78
C THR A 754 22.12 -32.80 34.85
N ARG A 755 22.01 -34.00 35.43
CA ARG A 755 23.13 -34.93 35.62
C ARG A 755 23.31 -35.80 34.37
N LEU A 756 24.49 -35.70 33.75
CA LEU A 756 24.93 -36.49 32.61
C LEU A 756 25.80 -37.66 33.08
N ARG A 757 25.54 -38.88 32.59
CA ARG A 757 26.34 -40.08 32.90
C ARG A 757 26.83 -40.75 31.61
N ILE A 758 28.11 -41.14 31.57
CA ILE A 758 28.68 -41.87 30.42
C ILE A 758 28.36 -43.37 30.57
N GLU A 759 27.77 -43.98 29.55
CA GLU A 759 27.50 -45.42 29.51
C GLU A 759 28.80 -46.21 29.30
N ARG A 760 29.18 -47.06 30.27
CA ARG A 760 30.40 -47.90 30.23
C ARG A 760 30.07 -49.36 30.50
N LYS A 761 30.80 -50.28 29.84
CA LYS A 761 30.65 -51.74 30.05
C LYS A 761 31.23 -52.23 31.39
N LYS A 762 32.24 -51.56 31.96
CA LYS A 762 32.81 -51.78 33.32
C LYS A 762 33.45 -50.49 33.87
N GLY A 763 33.18 -50.12 35.13
CA GLY A 763 33.83 -48.99 35.84
C GLY A 763 32.85 -47.99 36.49
N LYS A 764 33.33 -47.13 37.40
CA LYS A 764 32.52 -46.08 38.06
C LYS A 764 32.03 -45.04 37.04
N ASP A 765 30.72 -44.75 37.07
CA ASP A 765 30.08 -43.69 36.29
C ASP A 765 30.73 -42.33 36.60
N SER A 766 31.21 -41.65 35.56
CA SER A 766 31.59 -40.24 35.69
C SER A 766 30.36 -39.37 35.45
N VAL A 767 30.11 -38.42 36.35
CA VAL A 767 28.91 -37.57 36.34
C VAL A 767 29.30 -36.14 35.98
N GLY A 768 28.72 -35.62 34.92
CA GLY A 768 28.76 -34.20 34.56
C GLY A 768 27.46 -33.51 34.99
N ARG A 769 27.50 -32.21 35.25
CA ARG A 769 26.30 -31.39 35.49
C ARG A 769 26.22 -30.29 34.45
N ILE A 770 25.04 -30.14 33.85
CA ILE A 770 24.75 -29.01 32.96
C ILE A 770 24.64 -27.72 33.78
N VAL A 771 25.22 -26.63 33.30
CA VAL A 771 25.16 -25.30 33.91
C VAL A 771 24.76 -24.25 32.87
N ASN A 772 24.39 -23.06 33.34
CA ASN A 772 24.14 -21.88 32.51
C ASN A 772 23.04 -22.05 31.44
N VAL A 773 22.02 -22.86 31.71
CA VAL A 773 20.83 -22.93 30.83
C VAL A 773 20.03 -21.63 30.98
N PRO A 774 19.80 -20.87 29.90
CA PRO A 774 19.05 -19.61 29.98
C PRO A 774 17.59 -19.85 30.37
N SER A 775 17.00 -18.90 31.11
CA SER A 775 15.57 -18.89 31.42
C SER A 775 14.74 -18.73 30.14
N THR A 776 13.66 -19.51 29.99
CA THR A 776 12.75 -19.34 28.85
C THR A 776 12.00 -18.01 28.98
N GLU A 777 11.88 -17.24 27.90
CA GLU A 777 11.02 -16.06 27.86
C GLU A 777 9.55 -16.47 28.05
N GLN A 778 8.89 -15.85 29.04
CA GLN A 778 7.45 -16.04 29.23
C GLN A 778 6.65 -15.17 28.26
N PHE A 779 5.46 -15.64 27.95
CA PHE A 779 4.47 -14.91 27.17
C PHE A 779 3.07 -15.27 27.67
N ILE A 780 2.17 -14.30 27.57
CA ILE A 780 0.74 -14.49 27.78
C ILE A 780 0.13 -14.87 26.44
N ARG A 781 -0.70 -15.92 26.41
CA ARG A 781 -1.39 -16.33 25.18
C ARG A 781 -2.80 -15.76 25.20
N LEU A 782 -3.07 -14.82 24.29
CA LEU A 782 -4.34 -14.10 24.18
C LEU A 782 -5.18 -14.63 23.03
N ARG A 783 -6.46 -14.83 23.27
CA ARG A 783 -7.51 -15.23 22.31
C ARG A 783 -8.61 -14.17 22.26
N VAL A 784 -9.38 -14.18 21.18
CA VAL A 784 -10.56 -13.33 21.07
C VAL A 784 -11.54 -13.66 22.20
N GLY A 785 -12.01 -12.65 22.90
CA GLY A 785 -12.87 -12.75 24.08
C GLY A 785 -12.13 -12.73 25.43
N ASP A 786 -10.81 -12.88 25.44
CA ASP A 786 -10.03 -12.83 26.68
C ASP A 786 -10.08 -11.41 27.31
N LEU A 787 -9.99 -11.36 28.65
CA LEU A 787 -9.82 -10.12 29.41
C LEU A 787 -8.36 -10.01 29.89
N LEU A 788 -7.66 -8.97 29.41
CA LEU A 788 -6.31 -8.62 29.81
C LEU A 788 -6.36 -7.41 30.75
N THR A 789 -5.73 -7.50 31.91
CA THR A 789 -5.56 -6.38 32.85
C THR A 789 -4.13 -5.85 32.79
N ILE A 790 -3.98 -4.54 32.56
CA ILE A 790 -2.70 -3.83 32.52
C ILE A 790 -2.54 -3.05 33.82
N TYR A 791 -1.44 -3.23 34.56
CA TYR A 791 -1.14 -2.52 35.80
C TYR A 791 -0.08 -1.42 35.63
N ARG A 792 -0.20 -0.35 36.41
CA ARG A 792 0.65 0.86 36.34
C ARG A 792 2.08 0.66 36.83
N ASP A 793 2.27 -0.16 37.87
CA ASP A 793 3.59 -0.45 38.46
C ASP A 793 3.79 -1.95 38.67
N SER A 794 5.06 -2.36 38.75
CA SER A 794 5.51 -3.73 39.01
C SER A 794 5.00 -4.25 40.35
N CYS A 795 3.81 -4.86 40.35
CA CYS A 795 3.33 -5.58 41.51
C CYS A 795 4.23 -6.80 41.74
N SER A 796 5.16 -6.66 42.67
CA SER A 796 6.09 -7.67 43.17
C SER A 796 5.38 -8.71 44.02
N SER A 797 4.43 -9.46 43.43
CA SER A 797 3.90 -10.73 43.94
C SER A 797 2.72 -11.24 43.11
N ILE A 798 2.96 -11.61 41.85
CA ILE A 798 2.06 -12.58 41.20
C ILE A 798 2.42 -13.96 41.76
N SER A 799 1.99 -14.21 42.99
CA SER A 799 1.95 -15.56 43.55
C SER A 799 0.86 -16.32 42.79
N ASN A 800 1.24 -17.46 42.22
CA ASN A 800 0.31 -18.44 41.69
C ASN A 800 -0.52 -18.98 42.86
N ILE A 801 -1.58 -18.30 43.25
CA ILE A 801 -2.59 -18.86 44.14
C ILE A 801 -3.54 -19.69 43.28
N GLY A 802 -3.47 -20.99 43.49
CA GLY A 802 -4.30 -21.96 42.81
C GLY A 802 -5.76 -21.91 43.24
N SER A 803 -6.57 -22.54 42.40
CA SER A 803 -7.96 -22.97 42.58
C SER A 803 -9.08 -21.94 42.37
N SER A 804 -9.85 -22.21 41.31
CA SER A 804 -11.24 -21.79 41.00
C SER A 804 -11.50 -20.39 40.41
N SER A 805 -12.08 -20.41 39.20
CA SER A 805 -12.71 -19.34 38.39
C SER A 805 -11.79 -18.26 37.78
N SER A 806 -11.79 -18.19 36.44
CA SER A 806 -11.14 -17.20 35.55
C SER A 806 -9.69 -16.78 35.90
N LEU A 807 -8.71 -17.40 35.26
CA LEU A 807 -7.32 -16.92 35.25
C LEU A 807 -7.28 -15.51 34.61
N ALA A 808 -7.29 -14.46 35.43
CA ALA A 808 -7.13 -13.09 34.96
C ALA A 808 -5.74 -12.94 34.34
N LEU A 809 -5.69 -12.59 33.05
CA LEU A 809 -4.45 -12.40 32.31
C LEU A 809 -3.91 -11.01 32.65
N LYS A 810 -2.68 -10.92 33.17
CA LYS A 810 -2.14 -9.68 33.76
C LYS A 810 -0.79 -9.31 33.14
N ILE A 811 -0.61 -8.03 32.81
CA ILE A 811 0.66 -7.47 32.34
C ILE A 811 0.85 -6.06 32.95
N THR A 812 2.06 -5.53 32.92
CA THR A 812 2.34 -4.14 33.31
C THR A 812 2.60 -3.29 32.07
N CYS A 813 2.57 -1.96 32.21
CA CYS A 813 3.09 -1.02 31.20
C CYS A 813 4.37 -0.37 31.74
N ASP A 814 5.31 -0.02 30.86
CA ASP A 814 6.53 0.72 31.21
C ASP A 814 6.30 2.22 31.49
N SER A 815 5.09 2.73 31.25
CA SER A 815 4.77 4.15 31.38
C SER A 815 3.38 4.34 32.00
N GLY A 816 3.36 5.11 33.10
CA GLY A 816 2.11 5.50 33.77
C GLY A 816 1.20 6.39 32.93
N ARG A 817 1.71 7.01 31.86
CA ARG A 817 0.95 7.93 30.99
C ARG A 817 -0.20 7.24 30.25
N LEU A 818 -0.07 5.93 30.01
CA LEU A 818 -1.14 5.13 29.41
C LEU A 818 -2.44 5.29 30.23
N PHE A 819 -2.34 5.23 31.57
CA PHE A 819 -3.47 5.29 32.50
C PHE A 819 -4.15 6.66 32.53
N ASP A 820 -3.39 7.72 32.25
CA ASP A 820 -3.88 9.09 32.28
C ASP A 820 -4.51 9.51 30.93
N SER A 821 -4.25 8.76 29.85
CA SER A 821 -4.62 9.17 28.48
C SER A 821 -5.84 8.43 27.91
N VAL A 822 -6.09 7.19 28.32
CA VAL A 822 -7.07 6.30 27.67
C VAL A 822 -8.46 6.37 28.30
N LYS A 823 -9.50 6.09 27.50
CA LYS A 823 -10.89 6.06 27.95
C LYS A 823 -11.56 4.71 27.65
N PRO A 824 -12.56 4.29 28.45
CA PRO A 824 -13.39 3.14 28.11
C PRO A 824 -14.05 3.30 26.73
N GLY A 825 -14.05 2.23 25.94
CA GLY A 825 -14.56 2.19 24.57
C GLY A 825 -13.47 2.36 23.50
N GLU A 826 -12.31 2.94 23.83
CA GLU A 826 -11.24 3.18 22.87
C GLU A 826 -10.51 1.87 22.48
N PRO A 827 -10.06 1.76 21.22
CA PRO A 827 -9.25 0.63 20.76
C PRO A 827 -7.82 0.72 21.27
N ILE A 828 -7.21 -0.44 21.52
CA ILE A 828 -5.80 -0.57 21.93
C ILE A 828 -5.17 -1.76 21.20
N ALA A 829 -3.96 -1.55 20.68
CA ALA A 829 -3.21 -2.55 19.92
C ALA A 829 -1.92 -2.94 20.63
N PHE A 830 -1.49 -4.19 20.45
CA PHE A 830 -0.25 -4.74 21.01
C PHE A 830 0.59 -5.48 19.96
N ASP A 831 1.92 -5.53 20.20
CA ASP A 831 2.91 -6.26 19.37
C ASP A 831 2.80 -5.89 17.89
N ASP A 832 2.82 -4.57 17.62
CA ASP A 832 2.76 -3.94 16.30
C ASP A 832 1.45 -4.27 15.57
N GLY A 833 0.32 -4.20 16.28
CA GLY A 833 -1.01 -4.42 15.71
C GLY A 833 -1.41 -5.88 15.50
N LYS A 834 -0.60 -6.85 15.97
CA LYS A 834 -0.93 -8.30 15.87
C LYS A 834 -2.04 -8.73 16.83
N ILE A 835 -2.29 -7.94 17.87
CA ILE A 835 -3.34 -8.17 18.85
C ILE A 835 -4.10 -6.87 19.02
N TRP A 836 -5.42 -6.92 18.97
CA TRP A 836 -6.29 -5.78 19.26
C TRP A 836 -7.24 -6.09 20.40
N GLY A 837 -7.58 -5.05 21.14
CA GLY A 837 -8.64 -5.07 22.11
C GLY A 837 -9.35 -3.74 22.20
N VAL A 838 -10.40 -3.74 23.03
CA VAL A 838 -11.17 -2.55 23.39
C VAL A 838 -11.09 -2.37 24.89
N ILE A 839 -10.81 -1.15 25.32
CA ILE A 839 -10.72 -0.79 26.72
C ILE A 839 -12.13 -0.85 27.34
N ARG A 840 -12.30 -1.67 28.37
CA ARG A 840 -13.58 -1.86 29.09
C ARG A 840 -13.68 -1.01 30.34
N GLY A 841 -12.56 -0.80 31.03
CA GLY A 841 -12.51 -0.03 32.26
C GLY A 841 -11.12 0.56 32.47
N VAL A 842 -11.07 1.76 33.03
CA VAL A 842 -9.85 2.50 33.33
C VAL A 842 -9.94 2.99 34.77
N ASN A 843 -8.96 2.60 35.57
CA ASN A 843 -8.74 3.07 36.94
C ASN A 843 -7.33 3.67 37.03
N SER A 844 -7.03 4.37 38.14
CA SER A 844 -5.71 5.00 38.35
C SER A 844 -4.54 4.01 38.39
N SER A 845 -4.81 2.73 38.68
CA SER A 845 -3.83 1.66 38.82
C SER A 845 -3.94 0.52 37.80
N GLU A 846 -5.09 0.38 37.12
CA GLU A 846 -5.37 -0.74 36.22
C GLU A 846 -6.22 -0.34 35.01
N ILE A 847 -5.96 -0.98 33.87
CA ILE A 847 -6.77 -0.88 32.65
C ILE A 847 -7.22 -2.29 32.27
N VAL A 848 -8.51 -2.47 32.04
CA VAL A 848 -9.09 -3.74 31.60
C VAL A 848 -9.38 -3.68 30.11
N VAL A 849 -8.82 -4.60 29.36
CA VAL A 849 -8.92 -4.69 27.91
C VAL A 849 -9.60 -6.01 27.53
N SER A 850 -10.62 -5.93 26.69
CA SER A 850 -11.25 -7.09 26.06
C SER A 850 -10.63 -7.33 24.69
N ILE A 851 -10.04 -8.50 24.48
CA ILE A 851 -9.34 -8.84 23.24
C ILE A 851 -10.36 -9.10 22.13
N THR A 852 -10.29 -8.32 21.06
CA THR A 852 -11.17 -8.39 19.89
C THR A 852 -10.51 -9.07 18.71
N HIS A 853 -9.17 -9.02 18.63
CA HIS A 853 -8.41 -9.65 17.56
C HIS A 853 -7.16 -10.37 18.07
N ALA A 854 -7.00 -11.63 17.68
CA ALA A 854 -5.80 -12.43 17.86
C ALA A 854 -5.80 -13.58 16.83
N ARG A 855 -4.66 -14.25 16.63
CA ARG A 855 -4.59 -15.43 15.75
C ARG A 855 -5.55 -16.53 16.23
N PRO A 856 -6.05 -17.42 15.34
CA PRO A 856 -7.02 -18.46 15.73
C PRO A 856 -6.55 -19.37 16.87
N ASN A 857 -5.25 -19.68 16.92
CA ASN A 857 -4.65 -20.48 17.99
C ASN A 857 -4.25 -19.64 19.22
N GLY A 858 -4.59 -18.36 19.28
CA GLY A 858 -4.12 -17.36 20.23
C GLY A 858 -2.76 -16.77 19.86
N SER A 859 -2.61 -15.47 20.09
CA SER A 859 -1.38 -14.69 19.87
C SER A 859 -0.55 -14.64 21.16
N LYS A 860 0.79 -14.56 21.02
CA LYS A 860 1.70 -14.46 22.17
C LYS A 860 2.02 -12.99 22.45
N LEU A 861 1.72 -12.53 23.66
CA LEU A 861 2.14 -11.23 24.16
C LEU A 861 3.30 -11.44 25.15
N GLY A 862 4.50 -10.97 24.79
CA GLY A 862 5.70 -11.08 25.62
C GLY A 862 6.02 -9.77 26.35
N SER A 863 7.18 -9.73 27.01
CA SER A 863 7.75 -8.51 27.58
C SER A 863 8.21 -7.52 26.49
N GLY A 864 8.19 -6.22 26.78
CA GLY A 864 8.75 -5.16 25.92
C GLY A 864 8.04 -4.96 24.58
N LYS A 865 6.84 -5.54 24.40
CA LYS A 865 6.03 -5.42 23.19
C LYS A 865 5.36 -4.05 23.11
N SER A 866 5.25 -3.51 21.91
CA SER A 866 4.64 -2.21 21.65
C SER A 866 3.17 -2.17 22.05
N ILE A 867 2.73 -1.00 22.50
CA ILE A 867 1.33 -0.67 22.77
C ILE A 867 1.00 0.59 21.96
N ASN A 868 -0.10 0.56 21.20
CA ASN A 868 -0.58 1.71 20.41
C ASN A 868 -2.03 2.02 20.80
N ILE A 869 -2.35 3.31 20.90
CA ILE A 869 -3.66 3.85 21.34
C ILE A 869 -4.17 4.89 20.32
N PRO A 870 -4.67 4.44 19.16
CA PRO A 870 -4.84 5.30 17.99
C PRO A 870 -5.91 6.39 18.12
N GLU A 871 -6.83 6.27 19.09
CA GLU A 871 -7.89 7.27 19.31
C GLU A 871 -7.63 8.16 20.53
N SER A 872 -6.69 7.80 21.40
CA SER A 872 -6.43 8.52 22.64
C SER A 872 -5.39 9.63 22.42
N SER A 873 -5.69 10.85 22.86
CA SER A 873 -4.73 11.95 22.85
C SER A 873 -3.75 11.82 24.01
N MET A 874 -2.54 11.30 23.76
CA MET A 874 -1.50 11.26 24.76
C MET A 874 -0.77 12.61 24.82
N GLN A 875 -0.78 13.24 26.01
CA GLN A 875 0.01 14.44 26.26
C GLN A 875 1.49 14.06 26.43
N PHE A 876 2.27 14.34 25.40
CA PHE A 876 3.71 14.17 25.40
C PHE A 876 4.36 15.45 24.90
N GLU A 877 5.46 15.84 25.54
CA GLU A 877 6.24 17.03 25.21
C GLU A 877 7.58 16.56 24.62
N GLY A 878 7.72 16.62 23.29
CA GLY A 878 9.02 16.63 22.61
C GLY A 878 9.93 15.39 22.78
N LEU A 879 10.93 15.47 23.66
CA LEU A 879 11.97 14.44 23.81
C LEU A 879 11.89 13.79 25.20
N THR A 880 12.01 12.47 25.28
CA THR A 880 12.07 11.80 26.59
C THR A 880 13.40 12.09 27.29
N SER A 881 13.47 11.84 28.61
CA SER A 881 14.74 11.94 29.35
C SER A 881 15.82 10.99 28.80
N LYS A 882 15.43 9.83 28.26
CA LYS A 882 16.34 8.92 27.56
C LYS A 882 16.81 9.53 26.24
N ASP A 883 15.89 10.10 25.46
CA ASP A 883 16.24 10.72 24.17
C ASP A 883 17.22 11.88 24.36
N LEU A 884 17.07 12.69 25.41
CA LEU A 884 18.02 13.78 25.73
C LEU A 884 19.43 13.26 26.07
N GLN A 885 19.53 12.10 26.73
CA GLN A 885 20.81 11.45 27.03
C GLN A 885 21.43 10.86 25.77
N ASP A 886 20.64 10.13 24.99
CA ASP A 886 21.08 9.52 23.73
C ASP A 886 21.49 10.59 22.71
N LEU A 887 20.82 11.74 22.68
CA LEU A 887 21.11 12.82 21.75
C LEU A 887 22.55 13.33 21.88
N GLU A 888 23.14 13.33 23.08
CA GLU A 888 24.55 13.68 23.29
C GLU A 888 25.49 12.72 22.54
N PHE A 889 25.18 11.43 22.61
CA PHE A 889 25.93 10.40 21.91
C PHE A 889 25.73 10.51 20.39
N VAL A 890 24.49 10.68 19.94
CA VAL A 890 24.13 10.83 18.52
C VAL A 890 24.85 12.02 17.90
N ALA A 891 24.82 13.17 18.59
CA ALA A 891 25.46 14.41 18.15
C ALA A 891 26.95 14.26 17.84
N SER A 892 27.65 13.41 18.59
CA SER A 892 29.09 13.21 18.45
C SER A 892 29.47 12.15 17.41
N ASN A 893 28.53 11.27 17.04
CA ASN A 893 28.86 10.03 16.32
C ASN A 893 28.11 9.82 15.00
N ALA A 894 26.92 10.43 14.84
CA ALA A 894 26.04 10.23 13.71
C ALA A 894 26.00 11.44 12.76
N ASP A 895 25.64 11.19 11.50
CA ASP A 895 25.38 12.24 10.50
C ASP A 895 23.93 12.75 10.59
N MET A 896 23.01 11.88 11.01
CA MET A 896 21.58 12.15 11.07
C MET A 896 20.96 11.59 12.35
N VAL A 897 19.96 12.30 12.85
CA VAL A 897 19.09 11.86 13.95
C VAL A 897 17.65 11.66 13.45
N GLY A 898 17.08 10.49 13.73
CA GLY A 898 15.66 10.21 13.51
C GLY A 898 14.85 10.55 14.75
N ILE A 899 13.91 11.48 14.61
CA ILE A 899 13.04 11.94 15.71
C ILE A 899 11.72 11.17 15.63
N SER A 900 11.49 10.30 16.62
CA SER A 900 10.33 9.40 16.68
C SER A 900 9.10 10.07 17.31
N PHE A 901 7.91 9.68 16.87
CA PHE A 901 6.58 10.07 17.39
C PHE A 901 6.33 11.58 17.49
N ILE A 902 6.81 12.36 16.53
CA ILE A 902 6.45 13.79 16.40
C ILE A 902 4.93 13.89 16.22
N ARG A 903 4.27 14.85 16.86
CA ARG A 903 2.81 15.06 16.74
C ARG A 903 2.42 16.49 16.42
N ASN A 904 3.23 17.46 16.84
CA ASN A 904 2.89 18.88 16.75
C ASN A 904 4.13 19.76 16.53
N THR A 905 3.92 21.04 16.28
CA THR A 905 4.99 22.00 16.02
C THR A 905 5.81 22.31 17.26
N SER A 906 5.25 22.19 18.47
CA SER A 906 6.00 22.35 19.72
C SER A 906 7.05 21.26 19.92
N ASP A 907 6.80 20.02 19.46
CA ASP A 907 7.80 18.95 19.49
C ASP A 907 9.01 19.32 18.65
N ILE A 908 8.77 19.93 17.47
CA ILE A 908 9.83 20.44 16.59
C ILE A 908 10.61 21.56 17.29
N ASP A 909 9.91 22.49 17.95
CA ASP A 909 10.57 23.58 18.68
C ASP A 909 11.48 23.06 19.78
N ILE A 910 11.01 22.10 20.59
CA ILE A 910 11.80 21.50 21.66
C ILE A 910 13.06 20.84 21.09
N VAL A 911 12.90 20.01 20.04
CA VAL A 911 14.03 19.32 19.40
C VAL A 911 15.03 20.32 18.83
N MET A 912 14.56 21.30 18.07
CA MET A 912 15.42 22.25 17.38
C MET A 912 16.09 23.23 18.34
N GLN A 913 15.42 23.64 19.43
CA GLN A 913 16.03 24.44 20.48
C GLN A 913 17.15 23.66 21.19
N GLU A 914 16.95 22.38 21.48
CA GLU A 914 18.01 21.54 22.08
C GLU A 914 19.20 21.35 21.14
N LEU A 915 18.97 21.14 19.84
CA LEU A 915 20.04 21.09 18.84
C LEU A 915 20.79 22.43 18.74
N ALA A 916 20.07 23.55 18.74
CA ALA A 916 20.67 24.89 18.70
C ALA A 916 21.48 25.19 19.98
N ARG A 917 20.96 24.83 21.16
CA ARG A 917 21.65 24.97 22.46
C ARG A 917 22.98 24.21 22.47
N LYS A 918 23.02 23.06 21.81
CA LYS A 918 24.22 22.22 21.65
C LYS A 918 25.07 22.60 20.43
N LYS A 919 24.70 23.64 19.67
CA LYS A 919 25.39 24.12 18.45
C LYS A 919 25.49 23.06 17.34
N LEU A 920 24.50 22.18 17.23
CA LEU A 920 24.46 21.06 16.28
C LEU A 920 23.74 21.43 14.98
N HIS A 921 24.13 22.53 14.35
CA HIS A 921 23.46 23.07 13.15
C HIS A 921 23.65 22.19 11.90
N ASN A 922 24.67 21.33 11.88
CA ASN A 922 25.00 20.46 10.74
C ASN A 922 24.44 19.04 10.87
N LEU A 923 23.88 18.68 12.03
CA LEU A 923 23.30 17.35 12.22
C LEU A 923 22.00 17.27 11.41
N GLY A 924 21.89 16.26 10.54
CA GLY A 924 20.68 16.03 9.76
C GLY A 924 19.52 15.61 10.66
N VAL A 925 18.35 16.19 10.46
CA VAL A 925 17.13 15.90 11.24
C VAL A 925 16.13 15.19 10.35
N VAL A 926 15.75 13.97 10.73
CA VAL A 926 14.76 13.16 10.03
C VAL A 926 13.50 13.06 10.89
N LEU A 927 12.42 13.66 10.41
CA LEU A 927 11.12 13.63 11.08
C LEU A 927 10.42 12.31 10.77
N LYS A 928 10.19 11.47 11.79
CA LYS A 928 9.49 10.19 11.58
C LYS A 928 7.98 10.39 11.74
N ILE A 929 7.26 10.12 10.66
CA ILE A 929 5.81 10.20 10.62
C ILE A 929 5.26 8.83 11.02
N GLU A 930 4.89 8.72 12.30
CA GLU A 930 4.48 7.47 12.97
C GLU A 930 3.04 7.52 13.49
N THR A 931 2.45 8.72 13.58
CA THR A 931 1.13 8.94 14.17
C THR A 931 0.18 9.62 13.20
N ARG A 932 -1.13 9.49 13.42
CA ARG A 932 -2.14 10.20 12.61
C ARG A 932 -1.97 11.72 12.70
N ASP A 933 -1.72 12.23 13.91
CA ASP A 933 -1.50 13.65 14.17
C ASP A 933 -0.32 14.22 13.36
N ALA A 934 0.79 13.46 13.28
CA ALA A 934 1.97 13.85 12.50
C ALA A 934 1.65 14.00 11.02
N PHE A 935 0.88 13.04 10.49
CA PHE A 935 0.46 13.01 9.10
C PHE A 935 -0.47 14.20 8.77
N GLU A 936 -1.53 14.41 9.55
CA GLU A 936 -2.49 15.49 9.32
C GLU A 936 -1.86 16.88 9.40
N LYS A 937 -0.82 17.05 10.22
CA LYS A 937 -0.11 18.32 10.42
C LYS A 937 1.21 18.41 9.65
N LEU A 938 1.54 17.44 8.79
CA LEU A 938 2.84 17.35 8.13
C LEU A 938 3.31 18.66 7.47
N PRO A 939 2.47 19.40 6.70
CA PRO A 939 2.93 20.65 6.12
C PRO A 939 3.31 21.72 7.16
N LEU A 940 2.61 21.79 8.30
CA LEU A 940 2.96 22.68 9.40
C LEU A 940 4.26 22.26 10.10
N LEU A 941 4.44 20.95 10.31
CA LEU A 941 5.69 20.41 10.87
C LEU A 941 6.89 20.75 9.99
N LEU A 942 6.74 20.63 8.67
CA LEU A 942 7.78 20.99 7.71
C LEU A 942 8.07 22.49 7.73
N LEU A 943 7.04 23.35 7.68
CA LEU A 943 7.22 24.80 7.76
C LEU A 943 7.93 25.22 9.05
N GLN A 944 7.61 24.59 10.18
CA GLN A 944 8.26 24.85 11.45
C GLN A 944 9.71 24.38 11.46
N ALA A 945 10.00 23.17 10.95
CA ALA A 945 11.35 22.64 10.87
C ALA A 945 12.24 23.45 9.91
N MET A 946 11.68 24.00 8.82
CA MET A 946 12.36 24.87 7.86
C MET A 946 12.79 26.23 8.43
N ARG A 947 12.40 26.58 9.67
CA ARG A 947 12.90 27.76 10.39
C ARG A 947 14.35 27.59 10.88
N PHE A 948 14.86 26.37 10.83
CA PHE A 948 16.18 26.02 11.31
C PHE A 948 17.09 25.61 10.14
N PRO A 949 18.42 25.81 10.25
CA PRO A 949 19.36 25.58 9.13
C PRO A 949 19.67 24.10 8.88
N ASN A 950 19.35 23.23 9.85
CA ASN A 950 19.66 21.80 9.83
C ASN A 950 19.16 21.12 8.54
N PRO A 951 19.94 20.21 7.92
CA PRO A 951 19.45 19.38 6.83
C PRO A 951 18.22 18.59 7.26
N LEU A 952 17.11 18.73 6.54
CA LEU A 952 15.82 18.16 6.89
C LEU A 952 15.44 16.99 5.98
N GLY A 953 14.88 15.94 6.57
CA GLY A 953 14.25 14.82 5.88
C GLY A 953 12.99 14.33 6.57
N VAL A 954 12.21 13.52 5.87
CA VAL A 954 11.01 12.86 6.41
C VAL A 954 11.15 11.35 6.26
N MET A 955 10.80 10.58 7.28
CA MET A 955 10.74 9.13 7.23
C MET A 955 9.30 8.66 7.38
N ILE A 956 8.81 7.89 6.40
CA ILE A 956 7.52 7.23 6.47
C ILE A 956 7.71 5.92 7.24
N ALA A 957 7.42 5.95 8.54
CA ALA A 957 7.56 4.80 9.43
C ALA A 957 6.25 3.99 9.44
N ARG A 958 6.04 3.25 8.34
CA ARG A 958 4.81 2.50 8.05
C ARG A 958 4.37 1.53 9.14
N GLY A 959 5.28 0.93 9.89
CA GLY A 959 4.94 -0.01 10.97
C GLY A 959 3.98 0.60 11.98
N ASP A 960 4.42 1.67 12.67
CA ASP A 960 3.58 2.36 13.66
C ASP A 960 2.44 3.15 12.98
N LEU A 961 2.72 3.80 11.85
CA LEU A 961 1.73 4.60 11.13
C LEU A 961 0.53 3.78 10.62
N ALA A 962 0.75 2.55 10.17
CA ALA A 962 -0.32 1.66 9.71
C ALA A 962 -1.17 1.12 10.87
N VAL A 963 -0.57 0.97 12.06
CA VAL A 963 -1.34 0.62 13.27
C VAL A 963 -2.26 1.80 13.66
N GLU A 964 -1.84 3.04 13.48
CA GLU A 964 -2.66 4.21 13.84
C GLU A 964 -3.70 4.63 12.79
N CYS A 965 -3.34 4.59 11.51
CA CYS A 965 -4.21 5.04 10.43
C CYS A 965 -4.97 3.90 9.73
N GLY A 966 -4.62 2.65 10.04
CA GLY A 966 -5.15 1.47 9.40
C GLY A 966 -4.34 1.07 8.15
N TRP A 967 -4.18 -0.24 7.96
CA TRP A 967 -3.40 -0.82 6.86
C TRP A 967 -3.98 -0.50 5.47
N ASP A 968 -5.30 -0.41 5.36
CA ASP A 968 -6.01 -0.20 4.09
C ASP A 968 -5.76 1.19 3.48
N GLN A 969 -5.44 2.19 4.31
CA GLN A 969 -5.22 3.57 3.87
C GLN A 969 -3.75 3.90 3.63
N MET A 970 -2.83 2.99 3.97
CA MET A 970 -1.39 3.25 3.98
C MET A 970 -0.85 3.64 2.59
N ALA A 971 -1.42 3.12 1.50
CA ALA A 971 -1.02 3.51 0.14
C ALA A 971 -1.32 5.00 -0.13
N SER A 972 -2.54 5.45 0.17
CA SER A 972 -2.96 6.85 -0.01
C SER A 972 -2.15 7.79 0.90
N ILE A 973 -1.96 7.41 2.16
CA ILE A 973 -1.19 8.21 3.13
C ILE A 973 0.27 8.35 2.67
N GLN A 974 0.85 7.29 2.13
CA GLN A 974 2.21 7.31 1.61
C GLN A 974 2.36 8.25 0.40
N GLU A 975 1.47 8.15 -0.59
CA GLU A 975 1.48 9.04 -1.76
C GLU A 975 1.30 10.51 -1.37
N GLU A 976 0.49 10.76 -0.36
CA GLU A 976 0.23 12.10 0.15
C GLU A 976 1.47 12.70 0.85
N ILE A 977 2.13 11.92 1.73
CA ILE A 977 3.41 12.35 2.34
C ILE A 977 4.45 12.62 1.26
N LEU A 978 4.57 11.74 0.25
CA LEU A 978 5.48 11.93 -0.87
C LEU A 978 5.19 13.22 -1.65
N SER A 979 3.90 13.53 -1.89
CA SER A 979 3.48 14.74 -2.62
C SER A 979 3.80 16.01 -1.83
N ILE A 980 3.51 16.03 -0.53
CA ILE A 980 3.83 17.15 0.37
C ILE A 980 5.35 17.37 0.42
N CYS A 981 6.13 16.31 0.61
CA CYS A 981 7.59 16.42 0.67
C CYS A 981 8.20 16.81 -0.68
N ALA A 982 7.64 16.34 -1.80
CA ALA A 982 8.05 16.78 -3.14
C ALA A 982 7.79 18.27 -3.35
N ALA A 983 6.65 18.79 -2.91
CA ALA A 983 6.35 20.22 -2.93
C ALA A 983 7.27 21.03 -2.01
N ALA A 984 7.66 20.45 -0.88
CA ALA A 984 8.62 21.01 0.05
C ALA A 984 10.10 20.80 -0.35
N HIS A 985 10.38 20.10 -1.47
CA HIS A 985 11.73 19.68 -1.87
C HIS A 985 12.53 18.97 -0.76
N ILE A 986 11.85 18.25 0.14
CA ILE A 986 12.46 17.54 1.26
C ILE A 986 12.62 16.05 0.90
N PRO A 987 13.81 15.44 1.09
CA PRO A 987 14.00 14.02 0.84
C PRO A 987 13.13 13.16 1.77
N VAL A 988 12.60 12.06 1.22
CA VAL A 988 11.74 11.11 1.94
C VAL A 988 12.42 9.75 2.01
N ILE A 989 12.43 9.17 3.21
CA ILE A 989 12.90 7.81 3.47
C ILE A 989 11.68 6.90 3.60
N TRP A 990 11.60 5.90 2.73
CA TRP A 990 10.60 4.85 2.82
C TRP A 990 11.08 3.73 3.74
N ALA A 991 10.48 3.60 4.92
CA ALA A 991 10.96 2.68 5.96
C ALA A 991 9.92 1.62 6.35
N THR A 992 10.41 0.60 7.08
CA THR A 992 9.67 -0.54 7.67
C THR A 992 9.03 -1.52 6.69
N GLN A 993 9.26 -2.81 6.93
CA GLN A 993 8.67 -3.97 6.22
C GLN A 993 8.77 -3.99 4.67
N VAL A 994 9.63 -3.17 4.07
CA VAL A 994 9.84 -3.11 2.61
C VAL A 994 10.24 -4.49 2.05
N MET A 995 11.07 -5.23 2.79
CA MET A 995 11.56 -6.57 2.42
C MET A 995 11.40 -7.60 3.54
N GLU A 996 10.35 -7.49 4.37
CA GLU A 996 10.18 -8.36 5.56
C GLU A 996 10.16 -9.86 5.21
N SER A 997 9.62 -10.22 4.04
CA SER A 997 9.61 -11.62 3.57
C SER A 997 11.00 -12.25 3.45
N LEU A 998 12.07 -11.46 3.25
CA LEU A 998 13.44 -11.97 3.15
C LEU A 998 13.99 -12.48 4.49
N VAL A 999 13.51 -11.95 5.62
CA VAL A 999 14.00 -12.32 6.97
C VAL A 999 13.63 -13.77 7.35
N GLY A 1000 12.55 -14.31 6.78
CA GLY A 1000 12.08 -15.67 7.06
C GLY A 1000 12.55 -16.76 6.07
N HIS A 1001 12.95 -16.38 4.84
CA HIS A 1001 13.21 -17.35 3.77
C HIS A 1001 14.62 -17.95 3.79
N GLN A 1002 15.65 -17.27 4.29
CA GLN A 1002 17.02 -17.81 4.34
C GLN A 1002 17.24 -18.95 5.36
N CYS A 1003 16.27 -19.24 6.25
CA CYS A 1003 16.37 -20.39 7.15
C CYS A 1003 15.86 -21.71 6.55
N MET A 1004 15.26 -21.72 5.35
CA MET A 1004 14.78 -22.96 4.71
C MET A 1004 15.62 -23.45 3.53
N ASP A 1005 16.39 -22.58 2.86
CA ASP A 1005 17.11 -22.95 1.63
C ASP A 1005 18.63 -23.22 1.83
N LEU A 1006 19.10 -23.30 3.08
CA LEU A 1006 20.47 -23.69 3.45
C LEU A 1006 20.55 -25.01 4.24
N SER A 1007 19.53 -25.87 4.13
CA SER A 1007 19.54 -27.23 4.71
C SER A 1007 19.58 -28.32 3.66
#